data_AF-A0A3D5RT34-F1
#
_entry.id   AF-A0A3D5RT34-F1
#
_cell.length_a   1.000
_cell.length_b   1.000
_cell.length_c   1.000
_cell.angle_alpha   90.00
_cell.angle_beta   90.00
_cell.angle_gamma   90.00
#
_symmetry.space_group_name_H-M   'P 1'
#
loop_
_entity.id
_entity.type
_entity.pdbx_description
1 polymer ?
#
loop_
_entity_poly.entity_id
_entity_poly.type
_entity_poly.pdbx_seq_one_letter_code
_entity_poly.pdbx_strand_id
1 'polypeptide(L)'
;TRIHSNNDTEISETVRAVDANNQVLARTIMTFASDTNSSAALLEMPSELANRISRFDVEGRPGAATTILADDQWQRRPVGVAQATSQGITAPLLESSYYIDQALSPFADVRMGNMDELFSRPLAVLIMAEGGRILDNDVARLSEWVRDGGVLVRFAGSQLTENVDALLPVKLREGGRTLDGAMSWSKPAKLAPFPENSPFRGLVVPPDVTVSSQVLAEPAAILSAKTWARLSDGTPLVTAEKRGQGWIVLFHVSATPEWSALPLSGLFVEMLRQIVDISRGIPPDAPLDTTGFLEPYSVIDGFGRLQLPGPTVTAIDGTNFIDTSAQPQHPPGLYGPAGATRALNLSNKLRSLEPLNQLPISSTQLTFSSMSQERVLKPWLLAASLILLLVDLTISFILRKLIPEPSILLKRRIATGAATVILLFVWNSNLDAAEQISNAPKPIDHLVQAAILETRLAYVTTGDTQVDRVAAAGLGALTNLLAARTAAELGVPTRINLTAASVTNDSLTPYPLIYWRITPAQENPSPQAVDALNHYLNSGGTIIFDAPDQTGALGSITTPKANGTRLDQILRLLDIPPLIQVPQDHVLTRSFYLLNDMPGRYADSSILIERMSTENDGVSSVVIGGNDWAAAWAQDPNGIPLHSVIPGGERQRELAYRVGVNMVMYALTGNYKGDQVHLPSIMERLTK
;
A
#
# COMPACT_ATOMS: atom_id res chain seq x y z
N THR A 1 30.41 10.33 20.13
CA THR A 1 31.86 10.54 20.37
C THR A 1 32.10 10.78 21.84
N ARG A 2 33.18 10.24 22.41
CA ARG A 2 33.55 10.36 23.83
C ARG A 2 35.06 10.57 23.95
N ILE A 3 35.50 11.33 24.96
CA ILE A 3 36.93 11.40 25.34
C ILE A 3 37.21 10.34 26.41
N HIS A 4 38.26 9.55 26.21
CA HIS A 4 38.77 8.59 27.21
C HIS A 4 39.67 9.29 28.23
N SER A 5 39.56 8.90 29.50
CA SER A 5 40.64 9.15 30.46
C SER A 5 41.77 8.14 30.23
N ASN A 6 43.03 8.48 30.53
CA ASN A 6 44.20 7.59 30.34
C ASN A 6 44.11 6.23 31.08
N ASN A 7 43.07 5.99 31.89
CA ASN A 7 42.84 4.76 32.65
C ASN A 7 41.52 4.02 32.29
N ASP A 8 40.82 4.43 31.23
CA ASP A 8 39.51 3.87 30.90
C ASP A 8 39.65 2.51 30.18
N THR A 9 39.24 1.41 30.85
CA THR A 9 38.90 0.14 30.18
C THR A 9 37.63 0.30 29.34
N GLU A 10 37.33 -0.65 28.45
CA GLU A 10 36.10 -0.71 27.63
C GLU A 10 34.86 -0.18 28.37
N ILE A 11 34.20 0.84 27.81
CA ILE A 11 33.04 1.50 28.43
C ILE A 11 31.80 1.32 27.57
N SER A 12 30.73 0.87 28.19
CA SER A 12 29.41 0.75 27.57
C SER A 12 28.48 1.87 28.03
N GLU A 13 27.80 2.51 27.08
CA GLU A 13 26.76 3.51 27.34
C GLU A 13 25.45 3.05 26.70
N THR A 14 24.34 3.23 27.38
CA THR A 14 23.02 2.88 26.83
C THR A 14 22.41 4.11 26.17
N VAL A 15 22.01 3.98 24.90
CA VAL A 15 21.24 4.99 24.17
C VAL A 15 19.79 4.53 24.09
N ARG A 16 18.86 5.45 24.29
CA ARG A 16 17.43 5.17 24.25
C ARG A 16 16.74 6.06 23.22
N ALA A 17 15.77 5.49 22.53
CA ALA A 17 14.82 6.21 21.70
C ALA A 17 13.52 6.40 22.50
N VAL A 18 13.02 7.64 22.58
CA VAL A 18 11.83 7.98 23.37
C VAL A 18 10.78 8.71 22.56
N ASP A 19 9.51 8.45 22.85
CA ASP A 19 8.38 9.16 22.24
C ASP A 19 8.08 10.50 22.91
N ALA A 20 7.13 11.25 22.34
CA ALA A 20 6.73 12.57 22.84
C ALA A 20 6.17 12.53 24.29
N ASN A 21 5.70 11.37 24.74
CA ASN A 21 5.20 11.13 26.10
C ASN A 21 6.32 10.67 27.06
N ASN A 22 7.59 10.74 26.64
CA ASN A 22 8.75 10.21 27.35
C ASN A 22 8.73 8.68 27.59
N GLN A 23 7.96 7.92 26.80
CA GLN A 23 8.02 6.45 26.85
C GLN A 23 9.26 5.97 26.09
N VAL A 24 9.97 5.00 26.65
CA VAL A 24 11.12 4.38 25.97
C VAL A 24 10.62 3.38 24.95
N LEU A 25 10.87 3.67 23.66
CA LEU A 25 10.49 2.82 22.54
C LEU A 25 11.51 1.72 22.29
N ALA A 26 12.80 2.04 22.42
CA ALA A 26 13.88 1.06 22.33
C ALA A 26 15.15 1.52 23.04
N ARG A 27 16.05 0.56 23.28
CA ARG A 27 17.36 0.77 23.90
C ARG A 27 18.42 0.00 23.13
N THR A 28 19.60 0.59 22.99
CA THR A 28 20.78 -0.08 22.44
C THR A 28 22.01 0.27 23.25
N ILE A 29 23.00 -0.62 23.27
CA ILE A 29 24.25 -0.43 24.01
C ILE A 29 25.33 -0.04 23.01
N MET A 30 25.99 1.09 23.26
CA MET A 30 27.16 1.54 22.53
C MET A 30 28.41 1.23 23.34
N THR A 31 29.29 0.40 22.78
CA THR A 31 30.54 0.01 23.43
C THR A 31 31.72 0.77 22.82
N PHE A 32 32.48 1.46 23.66
CA PHE A 32 33.69 2.18 23.27
C PHE A 32 34.91 1.32 23.61
N ALA A 33 35.67 0.91 22.60
CA ALA A 33 36.95 0.22 22.82
C ALA A 33 38.00 1.22 23.34
N SER A 34 38.98 0.71 24.09
CA SER A 34 39.96 1.47 24.88
C SER A 34 40.72 2.58 24.13
N ASP A 35 40.84 2.48 22.81
CA ASP A 35 41.58 3.43 21.96
C ASP A 35 40.69 4.20 20.96
N THR A 36 39.36 4.09 21.08
CA THR A 36 38.42 4.62 20.09
C THR A 36 37.44 5.62 20.68
N ASN A 37 37.56 6.89 20.28
CA ASN A 37 36.64 7.96 20.72
C ASN A 37 35.26 7.93 20.04
N SER A 38 35.03 7.01 19.10
CA SER A 38 33.77 6.84 18.37
C SER A 38 33.31 5.39 18.40
N SER A 39 32.02 5.19 18.62
CA SER A 39 31.33 3.90 18.51
C SER A 39 30.03 4.12 17.74
N ALA A 40 29.51 3.07 17.12
CA ALA A 40 28.23 3.08 16.42
C ALA A 40 27.43 1.85 16.86
N ALA A 41 26.13 2.02 17.05
CA ALA A 41 25.20 0.94 17.33
C ALA A 41 24.01 1.04 16.37
N LEU A 42 23.51 -0.10 15.91
CA LEU A 42 22.30 -0.18 15.11
C LEU A 42 21.11 -0.37 16.06
N LEU A 43 20.03 0.37 15.80
CA LEU A 43 18.77 0.26 16.52
C LEU A 43 17.70 -0.23 15.54
N GLU A 44 17.44 -1.54 15.55
CA GLU A 44 16.41 -2.14 14.69
C GLU A 44 15.04 -2.04 15.34
N MET A 45 14.06 -1.49 14.62
CA MET A 45 12.68 -1.42 15.08
C MET A 45 11.69 -1.29 13.91
N PRO A 46 10.41 -1.66 14.11
CA PRO A 46 9.35 -1.40 13.15
C PRO A 46 9.19 0.09 12.82
N SER A 47 8.78 0.40 11.59
CA SER A 47 8.55 1.77 11.11
C SER A 47 7.53 2.52 11.97
N GLU A 48 6.53 1.82 12.52
CA GLU A 48 5.52 2.42 13.39
C GLU A 48 6.12 2.94 14.71
N LEU A 49 7.12 2.22 15.27
CA LEU A 49 7.83 2.70 16.45
C LEU A 49 8.83 3.79 16.08
N ALA A 50 9.52 3.65 14.94
CA ALA A 50 10.45 4.67 14.45
C ALA A 50 9.77 6.03 14.27
N ASN A 51 8.55 6.04 13.70
CA ASN A 51 7.75 7.25 13.50
C ASN A 51 7.28 7.92 14.79
N ARG A 52 7.27 7.19 15.91
CA ARG A 52 6.90 7.74 17.23
C ARG A 52 8.09 8.36 17.96
N ILE A 53 9.32 8.16 17.47
CA ILE A 53 10.51 8.71 18.12
C ILE A 53 10.45 10.24 18.05
N SER A 54 10.57 10.86 19.21
CA SER A 54 10.70 12.32 19.36
C SER A 54 12.15 12.73 19.62
N ARG A 55 12.91 11.90 20.34
CA ARG A 55 14.32 12.16 20.65
C ARG A 55 15.07 10.89 21.01
N PHE A 56 16.39 10.98 20.93
CA PHE A 56 17.35 10.02 21.45
C PHE A 56 18.09 10.64 22.63
N ASP A 57 18.25 9.88 23.71
CA ASP A 57 19.03 10.29 24.88
C ASP A 57 20.02 9.23 25.34
N VAL A 58 21.10 9.66 26.00
CA VAL A 58 22.04 8.76 26.68
C VAL A 58 21.54 8.53 28.10
N GLU A 59 21.28 7.27 28.45
CA GLU A 59 20.75 6.89 29.75
C GLU A 59 21.72 7.28 30.88
N GLY A 60 21.18 7.93 31.93
CA GLY A 60 21.99 8.39 33.07
C GLY A 60 22.82 9.65 32.82
N ARG A 61 22.78 10.23 31.61
CA ARG A 61 23.54 11.45 31.25
C ARG A 61 22.64 12.53 30.64
N PRO A 62 21.84 13.25 31.45
CA PRO A 62 21.00 14.33 30.95
C PRO A 62 21.87 15.49 30.43
N GLY A 63 21.51 16.03 29.26
CA GLY A 63 22.21 17.17 28.68
C GLY A 63 21.77 17.48 27.25
N ALA A 64 21.89 18.74 26.83
CA ALA A 64 21.63 19.15 25.44
C ALA A 64 22.59 18.48 24.43
N ALA A 65 23.81 18.14 24.86
CA ALA A 65 24.80 17.47 24.00
C ALA A 65 24.59 15.95 23.89
N THR A 66 23.88 15.36 24.86
CA THR A 66 23.55 13.93 24.90
C THR A 66 22.14 13.63 24.42
N THR A 67 21.41 14.65 23.97
CA THR A 67 20.06 14.57 23.46
C THR A 67 20.04 14.97 21.99
N ILE A 68 19.42 14.14 21.14
CA ILE A 68 19.20 14.42 19.72
C ILE A 68 17.70 14.38 19.48
N LEU A 69 17.13 15.49 19.02
CA LEU A 69 15.74 15.56 18.59
C LEU A 69 15.60 14.91 17.22
N ALA A 70 14.59 14.07 17.07
CA ALA A 70 14.08 13.63 15.79
C ALA A 70 13.06 14.67 15.30
N ASP A 71 13.13 15.01 14.01
CA ASP A 71 12.20 15.94 13.39
C ASP A 71 11.16 15.23 12.52
N ASP A 72 10.26 15.98 11.92
CA ASP A 72 9.19 15.41 11.08
C ASP A 72 9.74 14.80 9.78
N GLN A 73 11.01 15.01 9.43
CA GLN A 73 11.66 14.36 8.28
C GLN A 73 12.01 12.90 8.56
N TRP A 74 12.16 12.52 9.83
CA TRP A 74 12.44 11.14 10.23
C TRP A 74 11.19 10.24 10.20
N GLN A 75 9.99 10.83 10.12
CA GLN A 75 8.73 10.09 10.05
C GLN A 75 8.45 9.61 8.60
N ARG A 76 8.53 8.31 8.37
CA ARG A 76 8.13 7.64 7.12
C ARG A 76 6.63 7.40 7.11
N ARG A 77 5.89 8.03 6.19
CA ARG A 77 4.43 7.85 6.14
C ARG A 77 4.06 6.46 5.60
N PRO A 78 3.04 5.80 6.18
CA PRO A 78 2.54 4.54 5.64
C PRO A 78 1.78 4.82 4.34
N VAL A 79 2.28 4.28 3.24
CA VAL A 79 1.69 4.37 1.91
C VAL A 79 1.23 2.98 1.49
N GLY A 80 -0.06 2.82 1.28
CA GLY A 80 -0.61 1.59 0.70
C GLY A 80 -0.57 1.68 -0.83
N VAL A 81 -0.08 0.64 -1.48
CA VAL A 81 -0.18 0.44 -2.93
C VAL A 81 -1.15 -0.72 -3.14
N ALA A 82 -2.36 -0.40 -3.60
CA ALA A 82 -3.39 -1.39 -3.86
C ALA A 82 -2.96 -2.27 -5.04
N GLN A 83 -3.01 -3.58 -4.83
CA GLN A 83 -2.77 -4.59 -5.85
C GLN A 83 -4.03 -5.44 -6.00
N ALA A 84 -4.37 -5.79 -7.24
CA ALA A 84 -5.44 -6.74 -7.52
C ALA A 84 -5.06 -8.17 -7.10
N THR A 85 -3.75 -8.47 -6.99
CA THR A 85 -3.22 -9.79 -6.65
C THR A 85 -2.16 -9.66 -5.54
N SER A 86 -2.33 -10.42 -4.45
CA SER A 86 -1.42 -10.39 -3.30
C SER A 86 -0.23 -11.35 -3.42
N GLN A 87 -0.10 -12.12 -4.50
CA GLN A 87 1.02 -13.06 -4.69
C GLN A 87 1.38 -13.25 -6.17
N GLY A 88 2.67 -13.01 -6.49
CA GLY A 88 3.31 -13.43 -7.74
C GLY A 88 3.82 -12.27 -8.59
N ILE A 89 5.06 -11.83 -8.34
CA ILE A 89 5.78 -10.94 -9.26
C ILE A 89 6.09 -11.77 -10.51
N THR A 90 5.25 -11.66 -11.54
CA THR A 90 5.38 -12.52 -12.73
C THR A 90 6.23 -11.82 -13.80
N ALA A 91 6.32 -10.48 -13.74
CA ALA A 91 7.30 -9.67 -14.47
C ALA A 91 7.43 -8.27 -13.82
N PRO A 92 8.46 -8.00 -12.99
CA PRO A 92 8.52 -6.77 -12.19
C PRO A 92 8.44 -5.47 -13.00
N LEU A 93 8.93 -5.45 -14.24
CA LEU A 93 8.95 -4.25 -15.08
C LEU A 93 7.62 -3.97 -15.80
N LEU A 94 6.69 -4.92 -15.81
CA LEU A 94 5.36 -4.73 -16.42
C LEU A 94 4.35 -4.27 -15.36
N GLU A 95 4.63 -4.49 -14.09
CA GLU A 95 3.72 -4.17 -13.00
C GLU A 95 3.79 -2.68 -12.61
N SER A 96 2.64 -2.01 -12.62
CA SER A 96 2.50 -0.60 -12.21
C SER A 96 2.98 -0.35 -10.77
N SER A 97 2.78 -1.34 -9.89
CA SER A 97 3.14 -1.27 -8.47
C SER A 97 4.66 -1.20 -8.24
N TYR A 98 5.46 -1.79 -9.12
CA TYR A 98 6.92 -1.81 -9.03
C TYR A 98 7.53 -0.41 -9.12
N TYR A 99 7.11 0.39 -10.10
CA TYR A 99 7.61 1.75 -10.30
C TYR A 99 7.27 2.67 -9.11
N ILE A 100 6.07 2.51 -8.56
CA ILE A 100 5.61 3.27 -7.40
C ILE A 100 6.41 2.91 -6.16
N ASP A 101 6.65 1.61 -5.94
CA ASP A 101 7.46 1.14 -4.82
C ASP A 101 8.91 1.63 -4.90
N GLN A 102 9.55 1.48 -6.06
CA GLN A 102 10.92 1.99 -6.27
C GLN A 102 11.01 3.50 -6.04
N ALA A 103 9.99 4.27 -6.43
CA ALA A 103 9.95 5.70 -6.23
C ALA A 103 9.76 6.11 -4.76
N LEU A 104 9.00 5.34 -3.97
CA LEU A 104 8.57 5.73 -2.63
C LEU A 104 9.33 5.04 -1.49
N SER A 105 9.81 3.82 -1.67
CA SER A 105 10.52 3.03 -0.65
C SER A 105 11.66 3.78 0.08
N PRO A 106 12.43 4.68 -0.57
CA PRO A 106 13.44 5.46 0.13
C PRO A 106 12.89 6.49 1.13
N PHE A 107 11.63 6.92 0.99
CA PHE A 107 11.04 8.07 1.71
C PHE A 107 9.78 7.73 2.51
N ALA A 108 9.14 6.61 2.23
CA ALA A 108 7.87 6.18 2.82
C ALA A 108 7.94 4.72 3.29
N ASP A 109 6.99 4.33 4.15
CA ASP A 109 6.75 2.94 4.50
C ASP A 109 5.72 2.36 3.52
N VAL A 110 6.21 1.81 2.41
CA VAL A 110 5.39 1.29 1.32
C VAL A 110 4.88 -0.11 1.69
N ARG A 111 3.57 -0.30 1.55
CA ARG A 111 2.88 -1.55 1.85
C ARG A 111 2.07 -1.95 0.64
N MET A 112 2.25 -3.18 0.18
CA MET A 112 1.49 -3.75 -0.92
C MET A 112 0.45 -4.73 -0.37
N GLY A 113 -0.72 -4.79 -0.99
CA GLY A 113 -1.75 -5.75 -0.62
C GLY A 113 -3.10 -5.40 -1.22
N ASN A 114 -4.09 -6.26 -0.95
CA ASN A 114 -5.49 -5.95 -1.23
C ASN A 114 -6.02 -4.88 -0.27
N MET A 115 -7.22 -4.38 -0.53
CA MET A 115 -7.79 -3.27 0.23
C MET A 115 -8.00 -3.60 1.71
N ASP A 116 -8.41 -4.82 2.04
CA ASP A 116 -8.64 -5.24 3.42
C ASP A 116 -7.34 -5.39 4.22
N GLU A 117 -6.30 -5.96 3.62
CA GLU A 117 -4.96 -6.03 4.20
C GLU A 117 -4.38 -4.65 4.46
N LEU A 118 -4.51 -3.74 3.49
CA LEU A 118 -3.99 -2.38 3.57
C LEU A 118 -4.66 -1.56 4.68
N PHE A 119 -5.98 -1.66 4.81
CA PHE A 119 -6.73 -0.97 5.87
C PHE A 119 -6.74 -1.70 7.22
N SER A 120 -6.09 -2.86 7.35
CA SER A 120 -5.87 -3.50 8.65
C SER A 120 -4.97 -2.67 9.58
N ARG A 121 -4.21 -1.72 9.01
CA ARG A 121 -3.35 -0.78 9.70
C ARG A 121 -3.62 0.66 9.22
N PRO A 122 -3.26 1.69 10.01
CA PRO A 122 -3.38 3.07 9.58
C PRO A 122 -2.56 3.36 8.31
N LEU A 123 -3.16 4.07 7.36
CA LEU A 123 -2.56 4.56 6.11
C LEU A 123 -2.75 6.07 5.97
N ALA A 124 -1.75 6.75 5.43
CA ALA A 124 -1.81 8.18 5.10
C ALA A 124 -2.12 8.42 3.62
N VAL A 125 -1.56 7.58 2.75
CA VAL A 125 -1.76 7.62 1.30
C VAL A 125 -2.14 6.23 0.82
N LEU A 126 -3.09 6.16 -0.11
CA LEU A 126 -3.44 4.94 -0.84
C LEU A 126 -3.26 5.22 -2.32
N ILE A 127 -2.48 4.38 -2.98
CA ILE A 127 -2.17 4.49 -4.41
C ILE A 127 -2.78 3.30 -5.14
N MET A 128 -3.63 3.57 -6.11
CA MET A 128 -4.16 2.59 -7.06
C MET A 128 -3.36 2.69 -8.35
N ALA A 129 -2.47 1.72 -8.53
CA ALA A 129 -1.50 1.69 -9.62
C ALA A 129 -2.14 1.39 -10.98
N GLU A 130 -3.28 0.68 -10.97
CA GLU A 130 -4.03 0.30 -12.16
C GLU A 130 -5.39 0.97 -12.18
N GLY A 131 -5.77 1.47 -13.36
CA GLY A 131 -7.01 2.20 -13.58
C GLY A 131 -8.21 1.27 -13.72
N GLY A 132 -8.56 0.53 -12.67
CA GLY A 132 -9.77 -0.30 -12.61
C GLY A 132 -10.91 0.34 -11.81
N ARG A 133 -12.11 -0.23 -11.89
CA ARG A 133 -13.26 0.20 -11.07
C ARG A 133 -13.04 -0.18 -9.61
N ILE A 134 -13.31 0.73 -8.69
CA ILE A 134 -13.45 0.37 -7.27
C ILE A 134 -14.80 -0.34 -7.08
N LEU A 135 -14.79 -1.54 -6.48
CA LEU A 135 -16.01 -2.27 -6.15
C LEU A 135 -16.93 -1.41 -5.27
N ASP A 136 -18.25 -1.52 -5.47
CA ASP A 136 -19.22 -0.63 -4.81
C ASP A 136 -19.15 -0.70 -3.27
N ASN A 137 -18.75 -1.86 -2.72
CA ASN A 137 -18.54 -2.05 -1.28
C ASN A 137 -17.38 -1.20 -0.73
N ASP A 138 -16.33 -1.01 -1.52
CA ASP A 138 -15.11 -0.29 -1.12
C ASP A 138 -15.23 1.23 -1.34
N VAL A 139 -16.06 1.67 -2.29
CA VAL A 139 -16.28 3.10 -2.58
C VAL A 139 -16.73 3.86 -1.34
N ALA A 140 -17.62 3.28 -0.53
CA ALA A 140 -18.13 3.92 0.68
C ALA A 140 -17.02 4.11 1.73
N ARG A 141 -16.27 3.04 2.02
CA ARG A 141 -15.15 3.03 2.97
C ARG A 141 -14.06 4.01 2.57
N LEU A 142 -13.67 4.01 1.30
CA LEU A 142 -12.66 4.94 0.77
C LEU A 142 -13.13 6.39 0.80
N SER A 143 -14.40 6.63 0.49
CA SER A 143 -14.97 7.99 0.53
C SER A 143 -14.93 8.58 1.95
N GLU A 144 -15.16 7.77 2.97
CA GLU A 144 -15.04 8.17 4.38
C GLU A 144 -13.58 8.40 4.78
N TRP A 145 -12.69 7.45 4.47
CA TRP A 145 -11.25 7.59 4.77
C TRP A 145 -10.62 8.83 4.13
N VAL A 146 -10.98 9.17 2.88
CA VAL A 146 -10.51 10.41 2.23
C VAL A 146 -11.09 11.64 2.96
N ARG A 147 -12.36 11.63 3.37
CA ARG A 147 -12.95 12.76 4.11
C ARG A 147 -12.24 13.02 5.44
N ASP A 148 -11.73 11.98 6.08
CA ASP A 148 -11.00 12.04 7.35
C ASP A 148 -9.53 12.47 7.21
N GLY A 149 -9.04 12.69 5.98
CA GLY A 149 -7.69 13.21 5.74
C GLY A 149 -6.81 12.33 4.84
N GLY A 150 -7.30 11.15 4.44
CA GLY A 150 -6.58 10.26 3.53
C GLY A 150 -6.34 10.87 2.15
N VAL A 151 -5.19 10.55 1.54
CA VAL A 151 -4.89 10.94 0.15
C VAL A 151 -5.00 9.72 -0.76
N LEU A 152 -6.01 9.71 -1.63
CA LEU A 152 -6.19 8.70 -2.66
C LEU A 152 -5.49 9.16 -3.96
N VAL A 153 -4.52 8.38 -4.44
CA VAL A 153 -3.85 8.60 -5.72
C VAL A 153 -4.26 7.51 -6.68
N ARG A 154 -4.63 7.88 -7.90
CA ARG A 154 -5.02 6.95 -8.96
C ARG A 154 -4.20 7.22 -10.21
N PHE A 155 -3.79 6.15 -10.86
CA PHE A 155 -3.20 6.20 -12.18
C PHE A 155 -4.23 5.78 -13.23
N ALA A 156 -4.16 6.42 -14.40
CA ALA A 156 -5.01 6.05 -15.52
C ALA A 156 -4.51 4.75 -16.15
N GLY A 157 -5.45 3.96 -16.66
CA GLY A 157 -5.18 2.74 -17.41
C GLY A 157 -6.25 2.56 -18.47
N SER A 158 -6.11 1.52 -19.30
CA SER A 158 -7.01 1.22 -20.41
C SER A 158 -8.48 1.15 -19.99
N GLN A 159 -8.74 0.65 -18.78
CA GLN A 159 -10.09 0.40 -18.24
C GLN A 159 -10.76 1.62 -17.55
N LEU A 160 -10.01 2.70 -17.23
CA LEU A 160 -10.51 3.77 -16.34
C LEU A 160 -11.63 4.61 -16.97
N THR A 161 -11.61 4.79 -18.30
CA THR A 161 -12.63 5.59 -19.01
C THR A 161 -13.96 4.90 -19.16
N GLU A 162 -14.01 3.57 -19.04
CA GLU A 162 -15.18 2.76 -19.34
C GLU A 162 -15.94 2.36 -18.06
N ASN A 163 -15.23 2.22 -16.94
CA ASN A 163 -15.80 1.89 -15.64
C ASN A 163 -15.61 3.02 -14.61
N VAL A 164 -16.29 4.15 -14.84
CA VAL A 164 -16.16 5.37 -14.03
C VAL A 164 -16.86 5.22 -12.66
N ASP A 165 -16.10 5.40 -11.57
CA ASP A 165 -16.61 5.42 -10.19
C ASP A 165 -16.64 6.85 -9.59
N ALA A 166 -17.17 7.00 -8.37
CA ALA A 166 -17.36 8.28 -7.69
C ALA A 166 -16.09 8.88 -7.05
N LEU A 167 -14.96 8.18 -7.12
CA LEU A 167 -13.67 8.54 -6.50
C LEU A 167 -12.67 9.04 -7.56
N LEU A 168 -13.14 9.96 -8.40
CA LEU A 168 -12.33 10.69 -9.38
C LEU A 168 -12.51 12.20 -9.18
N PRO A 169 -11.44 13.01 -9.36
CA PRO A 169 -11.50 14.45 -9.15
C PRO A 169 -12.20 15.21 -10.29
N VAL A 170 -12.31 14.59 -11.47
CA VAL A 170 -12.88 15.17 -12.69
C VAL A 170 -13.66 14.11 -13.45
N LYS A 171 -14.65 14.55 -14.24
CA LYS A 171 -15.31 13.69 -15.21
C LYS A 171 -14.36 13.40 -16.36
N LEU A 172 -14.35 12.16 -16.82
CA LEU A 172 -13.50 11.70 -17.92
C LEU A 172 -14.28 11.75 -19.22
N ARG A 173 -13.61 12.16 -20.29
CA ARG A 173 -14.15 12.19 -21.64
C ARG A 173 -14.06 10.79 -22.25
N GLU A 174 -15.12 10.34 -22.92
CA GLU A 174 -15.07 9.14 -23.75
C GLU A 174 -14.03 9.33 -24.88
N GLY A 175 -13.12 8.36 -25.01
CA GLY A 175 -12.01 8.43 -25.96
C GLY A 175 -10.78 9.17 -25.42
N GLY A 176 -9.72 8.40 -25.15
CA GLY A 176 -8.42 8.90 -24.77
C GLY A 176 -7.63 9.50 -25.94
N ARG A 177 -6.43 9.98 -25.62
CA ARG A 177 -5.40 10.29 -26.62
C ARG A 177 -4.44 9.10 -26.64
N THR A 178 -4.28 8.44 -27.77
CA THR A 178 -3.28 7.40 -27.98
C THR A 178 -2.48 7.73 -29.25
N LEU A 179 -1.15 7.72 -29.14
CA LEU A 179 -0.24 7.90 -30.26
C LEU A 179 0.23 6.53 -30.77
N ASP A 180 -0.71 5.65 -31.15
CA ASP A 180 -0.39 4.25 -31.50
C ASP A 180 -1.02 3.77 -32.82
N GLY A 181 -1.05 4.67 -33.82
CA GLY A 181 -1.40 4.31 -35.19
C GLY A 181 -0.18 4.36 -36.10
N ALA A 182 0.00 3.37 -36.98
CA ALA A 182 1.03 3.35 -38.04
C ALA A 182 0.99 4.56 -39.02
N MET A 183 0.03 5.48 -38.83
CA MET A 183 -0.17 6.72 -39.58
C MET A 183 -0.16 8.00 -38.69
N SER A 184 0.14 7.87 -37.38
CA SER A 184 0.21 8.97 -36.43
C SER A 184 1.58 9.65 -36.48
N TRP A 185 1.70 10.71 -37.28
CA TRP A 185 2.92 11.54 -37.39
C TRP A 185 3.10 12.55 -36.24
N SER A 186 2.31 12.47 -35.17
CA SER A 186 2.34 13.42 -34.06
C SER A 186 3.46 13.12 -33.06
N LYS A 187 4.26 14.15 -32.73
CA LYS A 187 5.29 14.07 -31.69
C LYS A 187 4.66 13.84 -30.31
N PRO A 188 5.25 12.99 -29.44
CA PRO A 188 4.85 12.87 -28.05
C PRO A 188 4.81 14.24 -27.35
N ALA A 189 3.79 14.44 -26.52
CA ALA A 189 3.61 15.71 -25.82
C ALA A 189 4.62 15.85 -24.67
N LYS A 190 5.07 17.08 -24.41
CA LYS A 190 5.94 17.40 -23.27
C LYS A 190 5.16 18.05 -22.14
N LEU A 191 5.65 17.91 -20.91
CA LEU A 191 5.11 18.61 -19.75
C LEU A 191 5.33 20.12 -19.85
N ALA A 192 4.36 20.90 -19.39
CA ALA A 192 4.52 22.33 -19.17
C ALA A 192 5.06 22.61 -17.75
N PRO A 193 5.59 23.82 -17.48
CA PRO A 193 5.93 24.24 -16.13
C PRO A 193 4.74 24.12 -15.17
N PHE A 194 5.02 23.79 -13.90
CA PHE A 194 3.99 23.61 -12.89
C PHE A 194 3.31 24.95 -12.53
N PRO A 195 1.97 24.99 -12.42
CA PRO A 195 1.24 26.18 -11.97
C PRO A 195 1.63 26.64 -10.56
N GLU A 196 1.44 27.91 -10.23
CA GLU A 196 1.74 28.44 -8.89
C GLU A 196 0.89 27.82 -7.78
N ASN A 197 -0.33 27.38 -8.09
CA ASN A 197 -1.26 26.73 -7.16
C ASN A 197 -1.09 25.20 -7.11
N SER A 198 0.00 24.67 -7.67
CA SER A 198 0.29 23.23 -7.67
C SER A 198 1.24 22.88 -6.53
N PRO A 199 1.06 21.71 -5.87
CA PRO A 199 2.06 21.19 -4.93
C PRO A 199 3.40 20.85 -5.62
N PHE A 200 3.44 20.78 -6.95
CA PHE A 200 4.64 20.53 -7.74
C PHE A 200 5.40 21.81 -8.11
N ARG A 201 4.99 22.98 -7.59
CA ARG A 201 5.67 24.24 -7.84
C ARG A 201 7.15 24.15 -7.46
N GLY A 202 8.03 24.61 -8.36
CA GLY A 202 9.48 24.62 -8.15
C GLY A 202 10.21 23.35 -8.60
N LEU A 203 9.49 22.28 -8.95
CA LEU A 203 10.11 21.10 -9.55
C LEU A 203 10.59 21.39 -10.97
N VAL A 204 11.76 20.86 -11.33
CA VAL A 204 12.36 21.05 -12.66
C VAL A 204 11.81 19.97 -13.58
N VAL A 205 11.20 20.38 -14.70
CA VAL A 205 10.68 19.45 -15.71
C VAL A 205 11.81 19.01 -16.66
N PRO A 206 12.20 17.72 -16.67
CA PRO A 206 13.24 17.23 -17.57
C PRO A 206 12.73 17.21 -19.04
N PRO A 207 13.57 17.56 -20.03
CA PRO A 207 13.15 17.72 -21.43
C PRO A 207 12.81 16.41 -22.15
N ASP A 208 13.21 15.29 -21.57
CA ASP A 208 13.02 13.90 -22.00
C ASP A 208 11.71 13.28 -21.51
N VAL A 209 11.00 13.91 -20.57
CA VAL A 209 9.67 13.42 -20.15
C VAL A 209 8.65 13.69 -21.24
N THR A 210 8.19 12.61 -21.86
CA THR A 210 7.18 12.63 -22.93
C THR A 210 5.96 11.79 -22.58
N VAL A 211 4.80 12.19 -23.09
CA VAL A 211 3.53 11.48 -22.94
C VAL A 211 3.04 11.04 -24.32
N SER A 212 2.88 9.72 -24.51
CA SER A 212 2.38 9.08 -25.73
C SER A 212 0.86 8.85 -25.66
N SER A 213 0.36 8.47 -24.48
CA SER A 213 -1.05 8.16 -24.27
C SER A 213 -1.57 8.80 -22.99
N GLN A 214 -2.84 9.23 -22.97
CA GLN A 214 -3.50 9.75 -21.77
C GLN A 214 -5.03 9.63 -21.83
N VAL A 215 -5.64 9.52 -20.66
CA VAL A 215 -7.08 9.69 -20.47
C VAL A 215 -7.40 11.17 -20.32
N LEU A 216 -8.46 11.65 -20.96
CA LEU A 216 -8.77 13.08 -21.02
C LEU A 216 -9.89 13.46 -20.06
N ALA A 217 -9.74 14.60 -19.37
CA ALA A 217 -10.80 15.21 -18.59
C ALA A 217 -11.82 15.92 -19.50
N GLU A 218 -13.10 15.90 -19.13
CA GLU A 218 -14.12 16.72 -19.77
C GLU A 218 -13.82 18.22 -19.56
N PRO A 219 -13.84 19.05 -20.63
CA PRO A 219 -13.64 20.48 -20.48
C PRO A 219 -14.72 21.12 -19.58
N ALA A 220 -14.28 21.74 -18.48
CA ALA A 220 -15.16 22.44 -17.54
C ALA A 220 -14.48 23.72 -17.03
N ALA A 221 -15.28 24.73 -16.67
CA ALA A 221 -14.75 26.02 -16.18
C ALA A 221 -13.86 25.88 -14.93
N ILE A 222 -14.13 24.87 -14.08
CA ILE A 222 -13.38 24.61 -12.85
C ILE A 222 -12.14 23.73 -13.06
N LEU A 223 -11.95 23.15 -14.26
CA LEU A 223 -10.90 22.18 -14.54
C LEU A 223 -9.50 22.76 -14.28
N SER A 224 -9.29 24.04 -14.63
CA SER A 224 -8.03 24.74 -14.40
C SER A 224 -7.65 24.82 -12.92
N ALA A 225 -8.63 25.02 -12.03
CA ALA A 225 -8.42 25.06 -10.58
C ALA A 225 -8.10 23.67 -9.99
N LYS A 226 -8.59 22.60 -10.64
CA LYS A 226 -8.32 21.21 -10.27
C LYS A 226 -7.05 20.63 -10.90
N THR A 227 -6.33 21.37 -11.74
CA THR A 227 -5.18 20.85 -12.49
C THR A 227 -3.86 21.18 -11.79
N TRP A 228 -3.16 20.16 -11.28
CA TRP A 228 -1.84 20.30 -10.67
C TRP A 228 -0.68 20.22 -11.68
N ALA A 229 -0.84 19.48 -12.76
CA ALA A 229 0.15 19.41 -13.84
C ALA A 229 -0.56 19.39 -15.19
N ARG A 230 0.07 19.99 -16.21
CA ARG A 230 -0.47 20.04 -17.57
C ARG A 230 0.63 19.79 -18.60
N LEU A 231 0.22 19.39 -19.80
CA LEU A 231 1.10 19.30 -20.95
C LEU A 231 1.26 20.67 -21.61
N SER A 232 2.26 20.76 -22.49
CA SER A 232 2.59 21.95 -23.29
C SER A 232 1.45 22.45 -24.17
N ASP A 233 0.50 21.59 -24.52
CA ASP A 233 -0.74 21.93 -25.24
C ASP A 233 -1.89 22.38 -24.31
N GLY A 234 -1.65 22.44 -23.00
CA GLY A 234 -2.62 22.85 -21.98
C GLY A 234 -3.51 21.73 -21.44
N THR A 235 -3.42 20.50 -21.97
CA THR A 235 -4.20 19.38 -21.47
C THR A 235 -3.75 18.96 -20.05
N PRO A 236 -4.68 18.68 -19.10
CA PRO A 236 -4.30 18.24 -17.76
C PRO A 236 -3.60 16.88 -17.77
N LEU A 237 -2.50 16.79 -17.02
CA LEU A 237 -1.76 15.56 -16.77
C LEU A 237 -2.03 15.01 -15.36
N VAL A 238 -2.15 15.90 -14.37
CA VAL A 238 -2.52 15.53 -13.00
C VAL A 238 -3.65 16.44 -12.55
N THR A 239 -4.77 15.84 -12.13
CA THR A 239 -5.91 16.54 -11.56
C THR A 239 -6.15 16.12 -10.12
N ALA A 240 -6.69 17.02 -9.32
CA ALA A 240 -6.96 16.77 -7.91
C ALA A 240 -8.22 17.48 -7.42
N GLU A 241 -8.88 16.87 -6.45
CA GLU A 241 -10.04 17.41 -5.75
C GLU A 241 -9.88 17.20 -4.24
N LYS A 242 -10.08 18.26 -3.47
CA LYS A 242 -10.16 18.17 -2.00
C LYS A 242 -11.54 17.66 -1.59
N ARG A 243 -11.59 16.63 -0.76
CA ARG A 243 -12.84 16.05 -0.25
C ARG A 243 -12.72 15.88 1.26
N GLY A 244 -13.46 16.70 2.01
CA GLY A 244 -13.29 16.79 3.47
C GLY A 244 -11.91 17.34 3.83
N GLN A 245 -11.17 16.61 4.66
CA GLN A 245 -9.79 16.93 5.02
C GLN A 245 -8.74 16.33 4.08
N GLY A 246 -9.10 15.33 3.26
CA GLY A 246 -8.18 14.65 2.36
C GLY A 246 -8.32 15.05 0.89
N TRP A 247 -7.66 14.27 0.03
CA TRP A 247 -7.51 14.56 -1.40
C TRP A 247 -7.73 13.32 -2.26
N ILE A 248 -8.31 13.54 -3.43
CA ILE A 248 -8.35 12.58 -4.53
C ILE A 248 -7.49 13.15 -5.66
N VAL A 249 -6.49 12.39 -6.10
CA VAL A 249 -5.51 12.77 -7.12
C VAL A 249 -5.57 11.75 -8.24
N LEU A 250 -5.64 12.21 -9.48
CA LEU A 250 -5.62 11.38 -10.68
C LEU A 250 -4.45 11.80 -11.57
N PHE A 251 -3.56 10.85 -11.84
CA PHE A 251 -2.63 10.92 -12.96
C PHE A 251 -3.36 10.43 -14.21
N HIS A 252 -3.38 11.25 -15.25
CA HIS A 252 -4.04 10.96 -16.52
C HIS A 252 -3.22 10.00 -17.41
N VAL A 253 -2.16 9.40 -16.86
CA VAL A 253 -1.26 8.42 -17.48
C VAL A 253 -1.11 7.20 -16.57
N SER A 254 -0.59 6.10 -17.11
CA SER A 254 -0.23 4.92 -16.31
C SER A 254 0.98 5.17 -15.41
N ALA A 255 1.14 4.35 -14.38
CA ALA A 255 2.34 4.31 -13.54
C ALA A 255 3.49 3.52 -14.20
N THR A 256 3.27 2.96 -15.39
CA THR A 256 4.26 2.25 -16.21
C THR A 256 4.81 3.15 -17.32
N PRO A 257 5.96 2.81 -17.91
CA PRO A 257 6.52 3.56 -19.03
C PRO A 257 5.71 3.46 -20.33
N GLU A 258 4.64 2.67 -20.38
CA GLU A 258 3.86 2.37 -21.58
C GLU A 258 3.21 3.64 -22.18
N TRP A 259 2.62 4.49 -21.33
CA TRP A 259 1.91 5.69 -21.77
C TRP A 259 2.73 6.97 -21.65
N SER A 260 3.81 6.94 -20.87
CA SER A 260 4.68 8.11 -20.69
C SER A 260 6.06 7.71 -20.16
N ALA A 261 7.08 8.50 -20.46
CA ALA A 261 8.40 8.36 -19.86
C ALA A 261 8.47 8.88 -18.40
N LEU A 262 7.35 9.37 -17.84
CA LEU A 262 7.31 9.96 -16.50
C LEU A 262 7.81 8.97 -15.43
N PRO A 263 7.33 7.71 -15.34
CA PRO A 263 7.77 6.77 -14.30
C PRO A 263 9.26 6.43 -14.32
N LEU A 264 9.96 6.70 -15.43
CA LEU A 264 11.41 6.50 -15.56
C LEU A 264 12.23 7.74 -15.15
N SER A 265 11.58 8.84 -14.80
CA SER A 265 12.23 10.12 -14.51
C SER A 265 12.34 10.39 -13.01
N GLY A 266 13.38 11.15 -12.60
CA GLY A 266 13.47 11.66 -11.23
C GLY A 266 12.30 12.58 -10.84
N LEU A 267 11.66 13.21 -11.83
CA LEU A 267 10.47 14.04 -11.61
C LEU A 267 9.31 13.24 -11.01
N PHE A 268 9.14 11.97 -11.41
CA PHE A 268 8.09 11.12 -10.85
C PHE A 268 8.28 10.85 -9.36
N VAL A 269 9.52 10.61 -8.94
CA VAL A 269 9.90 10.46 -7.54
C VAL A 269 9.57 11.74 -6.76
N GLU A 270 9.96 12.90 -7.29
CA GLU A 270 9.69 14.20 -6.67
C GLU A 270 8.19 14.49 -6.58
N MET A 271 7.41 14.20 -7.62
CA MET A 271 5.95 14.39 -7.62
C MET A 271 5.28 13.50 -6.58
N LEU A 272 5.60 12.20 -6.53
CA LEU A 272 5.02 11.30 -5.54
C LEU A 272 5.40 11.70 -4.11
N ARG A 273 6.64 12.15 -3.89
CA ARG A 273 7.07 12.69 -2.60
C ARG A 273 6.24 13.90 -2.17
N GLN A 274 6.01 14.86 -3.07
CA GLN A 274 5.16 16.02 -2.77
C GLN A 274 3.74 15.61 -2.40
N ILE A 275 3.17 14.59 -3.06
CA ILE A 275 1.83 14.08 -2.71
C ILE A 275 1.82 13.46 -1.30
N VAL A 276 2.85 12.68 -0.95
CA VAL A 276 2.99 12.13 0.41
C VAL A 276 3.10 13.26 1.43
N ASP A 277 3.80 14.35 1.11
CA ASP A 277 3.91 15.51 1.99
C ASP A 277 2.56 16.23 2.22
N ILE A 278 1.65 16.25 1.23
CA ILE A 278 0.29 16.81 1.41
C ILE A 278 -0.49 16.06 2.50
N SER A 279 -0.30 14.74 2.63
CA SER A 279 -0.93 13.94 3.68
C SER A 279 -0.51 14.34 5.10
N ARG A 280 0.54 15.17 5.26
CA ARG A 280 0.98 15.74 6.54
C ARG A 280 0.06 16.86 7.06
N GLY A 281 -1.01 17.22 6.33
CA GLY A 281 -1.94 18.27 6.74
C GLY A 281 -1.41 19.68 6.47
N ILE A 282 -0.51 19.84 5.49
CA ILE A 282 -0.05 21.15 5.04
C ILE A 282 -1.27 21.93 4.54
N PRO A 283 -1.64 23.07 5.15
CA PRO A 283 -2.72 23.90 4.63
C PRO A 283 -2.39 24.28 3.18
N PRO A 284 -3.35 24.21 2.23
CA PRO A 284 -3.10 24.53 0.82
C PRO A 284 -2.63 25.98 0.60
N ASP A 285 -2.84 26.86 1.58
CA ASP A 285 -2.39 28.26 1.58
C ASP A 285 -1.11 28.50 2.39
N ALA A 286 -0.55 27.46 3.03
CA ALA A 286 0.76 27.56 3.66
C ALA A 286 1.81 27.51 2.54
N PRO A 287 2.70 28.51 2.43
CA PRO A 287 3.81 28.43 1.49
C PRO A 287 4.56 27.12 1.73
N LEU A 288 4.59 26.24 0.72
CA LEU A 288 5.49 25.06 0.63
C LEU A 288 6.98 25.44 0.63
N ASP A 289 7.24 26.73 0.78
CA ASP A 289 8.51 27.34 1.04
C ASP A 289 9.06 26.85 2.39
N THR A 290 9.79 25.74 2.30
CA THR A 290 10.95 25.45 3.15
C THR A 290 12.00 26.57 3.17
N THR A 291 11.74 27.67 2.45
CA THR A 291 12.49 28.92 2.33
C THR A 291 11.92 30.06 3.20
N GLY A 292 10.81 29.84 3.93
CA GLY A 292 10.26 30.81 4.89
C GLY A 292 10.98 30.80 6.25
N PHE A 293 10.67 31.78 7.11
CA PHE A 293 11.16 31.81 8.50
C PHE A 293 10.50 30.72 9.33
N LEU A 294 11.30 29.83 9.91
CA LEU A 294 10.91 28.75 10.80
C LEU A 294 10.85 29.28 12.24
N GLU A 295 9.63 29.51 12.74
CA GLU A 295 9.40 29.95 14.11
C GLU A 295 9.82 28.87 15.12
N PRO A 296 10.33 29.24 16.32
CA PRO A 296 10.69 28.27 17.33
C PRO A 296 9.43 27.58 17.87
N TYR A 297 9.36 26.25 17.72
CA TYR A 297 8.25 25.44 18.23
C TYR A 297 8.53 24.97 19.67
N SER A 298 9.73 24.46 19.91
CA SER A 298 10.20 24.06 21.25
C SER A 298 11.72 24.08 21.31
N VAL A 299 12.29 24.30 22.49
CA VAL A 299 13.74 24.38 22.69
C VAL A 299 14.18 23.44 23.79
N ILE A 300 15.44 23.00 23.74
CA ILE A 300 16.04 22.13 24.76
C ILE A 300 16.82 22.99 25.77
N ASP A 301 16.64 22.73 27.06
CA ASP A 301 17.44 23.32 28.12
C ASP A 301 18.84 22.66 28.27
N GLY A 302 19.69 23.19 29.14
CA GLY A 302 21.03 22.62 29.39
C GLY A 302 21.02 21.16 29.86
N PHE A 303 19.89 20.66 30.37
CA PHE A 303 19.70 19.31 30.89
C PHE A 303 19.06 18.36 29.86
N GLY A 304 18.83 18.80 28.62
CA GLY A 304 18.23 17.93 27.60
C GLY A 304 16.70 17.90 27.62
N ARG A 305 16.03 18.78 28.36
CA ARG A 305 14.55 18.81 28.47
C ARG A 305 13.94 19.80 27.50
N LEU A 306 12.87 19.36 26.82
CA LEU A 306 12.06 20.23 25.97
C LEU A 306 11.26 21.23 26.81
N GLN A 307 11.29 22.48 26.40
CA GLN A 307 10.55 23.60 26.99
C GLN A 307 10.02 24.54 25.90
N LEU A 308 9.06 25.38 26.27
CA LEU A 308 8.59 26.45 25.40
C LEU A 308 9.73 27.44 25.13
N PRO A 309 9.84 27.99 23.90
CA PRO A 309 10.84 28.99 23.58
C PRO A 309 10.69 30.24 24.46
N GLY A 310 11.82 30.78 24.92
CA GLY A 310 11.83 32.05 25.64
C GLY A 310 11.61 33.25 24.71
N PRO A 311 11.34 34.45 25.25
CA PRO A 311 11.06 35.66 24.46
C PRO A 311 12.26 36.16 23.64
N THR A 312 13.47 35.65 23.90
CA THR A 312 14.70 36.01 23.20
C THR A 312 15.02 35.09 22.02
N VAL A 313 14.22 34.04 21.81
CA VAL A 313 14.43 33.07 20.73
C VAL A 313 13.79 33.59 19.45
N THR A 314 14.56 33.62 18.36
CA THR A 314 14.11 34.14 17.06
C THR A 314 13.87 33.02 16.05
N ALA A 315 13.07 33.31 15.02
CA ALA A 315 12.86 32.40 13.91
C ALA A 315 14.14 32.23 13.07
N ILE A 316 14.33 31.04 12.50
CA ILE A 316 15.48 30.72 11.65
C ILE A 316 15.04 30.80 10.19
N ASP A 317 15.81 31.44 9.33
CA ASP A 317 15.57 31.39 7.88
C ASP A 317 15.71 29.95 7.37
N GLY A 318 14.63 29.38 6.81
CA GLY A 318 14.57 28.01 6.35
C GLY A 318 15.59 27.68 5.25
N THR A 319 16.01 28.67 4.45
CA THR A 319 17.06 28.51 3.43
C THR A 319 18.44 28.27 4.05
N ASN A 320 18.70 28.88 5.21
CA ASN A 320 19.99 28.84 5.90
C ASN A 320 20.00 27.87 7.10
N PHE A 321 18.94 27.06 7.27
CA PHE A 321 18.77 26.19 8.44
C PHE A 321 19.91 25.18 8.61
N ILE A 322 20.40 24.59 7.52
CA ILE A 322 21.46 23.56 7.53
C ILE A 322 22.80 24.13 8.04
N ASP A 323 23.06 25.40 7.75
CA ASP A 323 24.29 26.09 8.14
C ASP A 323 24.17 26.76 9.51
N THR A 324 22.95 26.92 10.02
CA THR A 324 22.69 27.50 11.33
C THR A 324 23.22 26.59 12.43
N SER A 325 24.00 27.17 13.34
CA SER A 325 24.52 26.48 14.53
C SER A 325 23.73 26.90 15.76
N ALA A 326 23.60 25.99 16.74
CA ALA A 326 22.93 26.28 18.00
C ALA A 326 23.64 27.43 18.75
N GLN A 327 22.90 28.49 19.06
CA GLN A 327 23.38 29.72 19.70
C GLN A 327 22.32 30.27 20.66
N PRO A 328 22.61 31.25 21.54
CA PRO A 328 21.60 31.79 22.45
C PRO A 328 20.33 32.37 21.78
N GLN A 329 20.45 32.93 20.57
CA GLN A 329 19.29 33.39 19.79
C GLN A 329 18.53 32.25 19.07
N HIS A 330 19.25 31.16 18.76
CA HIS A 330 18.75 29.95 18.10
C HIS A 330 19.15 28.72 18.91
N PRO A 331 18.60 28.52 20.13
CA PRO A 331 18.95 27.39 20.97
C PRO A 331 18.60 26.06 20.29
N PRO A 332 19.23 24.94 20.68
CA PRO A 332 18.88 23.63 20.13
C PRO A 332 17.40 23.33 20.39
N GLY A 333 16.67 22.82 19.41
CA GLY A 333 15.20 22.74 19.46
C GLY A 333 14.53 22.34 18.16
N LEU A 334 13.20 22.33 18.15
CA LEU A 334 12.35 22.15 16.97
C LEU A 334 11.87 23.53 16.46
N TYR A 335 11.97 23.76 15.15
CA TYR A 335 11.58 25.00 14.49
C TYR A 335 10.68 24.72 13.29
N GLY A 336 9.64 25.53 13.09
CA GLY A 336 8.65 25.39 12.03
C GLY A 336 7.23 25.15 12.56
N PRO A 337 6.23 25.02 11.66
CA PRO A 337 4.86 24.76 12.04
C PRO A 337 4.69 23.34 12.58
N ALA A 338 3.66 23.13 13.39
CA ALA A 338 3.31 21.80 13.91
C ALA A 338 3.10 20.81 12.76
N GLY A 339 3.81 19.66 12.78
CA GLY A 339 3.75 18.62 11.75
C GLY A 339 4.73 18.81 10.57
N ALA A 340 5.48 19.91 10.52
CA ALA A 340 6.60 20.11 9.60
C ALA A 340 7.79 20.82 10.29
N THR A 341 8.07 20.42 11.53
CA THR A 341 9.19 20.94 12.32
C THR A 341 10.52 20.35 11.85
N ARG A 342 11.60 21.13 12.03
CA ARG A 342 13.00 20.73 11.80
C ARG A 342 13.80 20.80 13.09
N ALA A 343 14.68 19.84 13.30
CA ALA A 343 15.49 19.76 14.52
C ALA A 343 16.84 20.47 14.34
N LEU A 344 17.08 21.49 15.17
CA LEU A 344 18.40 22.08 15.37
C LEU A 344 19.07 21.38 16.55
N ASN A 345 19.93 20.40 16.27
CA ASN A 345 20.65 19.64 17.29
C ASN A 345 22.02 20.24 17.60
N LEU A 346 22.39 20.29 18.90
CA LEU A 346 23.69 20.80 19.33
C LEU A 346 24.85 19.92 18.83
N SER A 347 24.64 18.60 18.80
CA SER A 347 25.66 17.58 18.49
C SER A 347 26.29 17.71 17.11
N ASN A 348 25.53 18.13 16.10
CA ASN A 348 25.96 18.11 14.68
C ASN A 348 27.12 19.08 14.37
N LYS A 349 27.31 20.11 15.21
CA LYS A 349 28.34 21.15 15.02
C LYS A 349 29.31 21.25 16.20
N LEU A 350 29.29 20.27 17.13
CA LEU A 350 30.31 20.17 18.17
C LEU A 350 31.67 19.87 17.53
N ARG A 351 32.69 20.66 17.88
CA ARG A 351 34.07 20.36 17.52
C ARG A 351 34.50 19.05 18.18
N SER A 352 35.53 18.40 17.62
CA SER A 352 36.18 17.25 18.25
C SER A 352 36.54 17.60 19.68
N LEU A 353 35.99 16.84 20.63
CA LEU A 353 36.26 17.02 22.03
C LEU A 353 37.72 16.61 22.28
N GLU A 354 38.55 17.54 22.75
CA GLU A 354 39.94 17.26 23.13
C GLU A 354 40.06 17.15 24.66
N PRO A 355 40.84 16.18 25.18
CA PRO A 355 41.11 16.09 26.60
C PRO A 355 41.83 17.36 27.09
N LEU A 356 41.41 17.84 28.26
CA LEU A 356 41.99 19.01 28.91
C LEU A 356 43.35 18.62 29.52
N ASN A 357 44.41 18.68 28.72
CA ASN A 357 45.71 18.09 29.09
C ASN A 357 46.55 18.94 30.05
N GLN A 358 46.34 20.26 30.11
CA GLN A 358 47.14 21.17 30.95
C GLN A 358 46.29 22.33 31.49
N LEU A 359 45.93 22.25 32.76
CA LEU A 359 45.47 23.42 33.51
C LEU A 359 46.72 24.21 33.97
N PRO A 360 46.70 25.56 33.92
CA PRO A 360 47.80 26.37 34.44
C PRO A 360 48.11 26.00 35.90
N ILE A 361 49.38 26.02 36.31
CA ILE A 361 49.81 25.65 37.68
C ILE A 361 49.08 26.51 38.75
N SER A 362 48.58 27.69 38.38
CA SER A 362 47.78 28.58 39.22
C SER A 362 46.28 28.27 39.26
N SER A 363 45.81 27.17 38.66
CA SER A 363 44.39 26.80 38.67
C SER A 363 43.99 26.21 40.02
N THR A 364 43.06 26.86 40.70
CA THR A 364 42.37 26.31 41.87
C THR A 364 41.11 25.58 41.39
N GLN A 365 41.05 24.27 41.64
CA GLN A 365 39.83 23.50 41.39
C GLN A 365 38.82 23.81 42.50
N LEU A 366 37.89 24.71 42.21
CA LEU A 366 36.74 24.97 43.08
C LEU A 366 35.65 23.96 42.74
N THR A 367 35.53 22.90 43.54
CA THR A 367 34.36 22.02 43.49
C THR A 367 33.19 22.67 44.23
N PHE A 368 31.94 22.46 43.80
CA PHE A 368 30.75 23.02 44.49
C PHE A 368 30.67 22.62 45.98
N SER A 369 31.35 21.54 46.38
CA SER A 369 31.53 21.11 47.78
C SER A 369 32.48 22.00 48.60
N SER A 370 33.27 22.88 47.95
CA SER A 370 34.18 23.84 48.57
C SER A 370 33.59 25.24 48.77
N MET A 371 32.38 25.50 48.22
CA MET A 371 31.54 26.60 48.71
C MET A 371 30.97 26.19 50.06
N SER A 372 31.32 26.94 51.11
CA SER A 372 30.92 26.69 52.49
C SER A 372 29.42 26.37 52.59
N GLN A 373 29.08 25.21 53.16
CA GLN A 373 27.71 24.82 53.50
C GLN A 373 26.95 26.01 54.08
N GLU A 374 25.78 26.32 53.51
CA GLU A 374 24.83 27.23 54.15
C GLU A 374 24.57 26.74 55.58
N ARG A 375 25.04 27.49 56.56
CA ARG A 375 24.79 27.16 57.97
C ARG A 375 23.37 27.54 58.28
N VAL A 376 22.52 26.53 58.46
CA VAL A 376 21.13 26.73 58.86
C VAL A 376 21.10 27.25 60.31
N LEU A 377 21.10 28.57 60.49
CA LEU A 377 21.10 29.23 61.81
C LEU A 377 19.72 29.21 62.48
N LYS A 378 18.66 28.90 61.74
CA LYS A 378 17.27 28.88 62.21
C LYS A 378 17.04 28.02 63.48
N PRO A 379 17.54 26.76 63.58
CA PRO A 379 17.33 25.94 64.77
C PRO A 379 18.07 26.49 65.99
N TRP A 380 19.26 27.05 65.79
CA TRP A 380 20.08 27.63 66.85
C TRP A 380 19.46 28.92 67.41
N LEU A 381 18.94 29.78 66.52
CA LEU A 381 18.23 30.99 66.91
C LEU A 381 16.89 30.67 67.59
N LEU A 382 16.14 29.66 67.09
CA LEU A 382 14.91 29.21 67.74
C LEU A 382 15.18 28.59 69.12
N ALA A 383 16.22 27.76 69.25
CA ALA A 383 16.63 27.20 70.54
C ALA A 383 17.05 28.30 71.53
N ALA A 384 17.82 29.30 71.09
CA ALA A 384 18.18 30.45 71.91
C ALA A 384 16.94 31.25 72.35
N SER A 385 15.97 31.47 71.46
CA SER A 385 14.71 32.15 71.78
C SER A 385 13.87 31.39 72.81
N LEU A 386 13.81 30.05 72.69
CA LEU A 386 13.09 29.19 73.62
C LEU A 386 13.73 29.21 75.00
N ILE A 387 15.06 29.17 75.07
CA ILE A 387 15.81 29.27 76.33
C ILE A 387 15.53 30.62 77.00
N LEU A 388 15.60 31.72 76.24
CA LEU A 388 15.29 33.05 76.78
C LEU A 388 13.85 33.14 77.30
N LEU A 389 12.89 32.55 76.58
CA LEU A 389 11.49 32.51 77.01
C LEU A 389 11.29 31.67 78.28
N LEU A 390 12.00 30.54 78.42
CA LEU A 390 11.97 29.72 79.63
C LEU A 390 12.64 30.42 80.82
N VAL A 391 13.72 31.17 80.57
CA VAL A 391 14.36 32.02 81.57
C VAL A 391 13.41 33.14 82.01
N ASP A 392 12.74 33.81 81.08
CA ASP A 392 11.75 34.85 81.40
C ASP A 392 10.54 34.29 82.18
N LEU A 393 10.06 33.09 81.81
CA LEU A 393 9.01 32.37 82.53
C LEU A 393 9.44 32.00 83.95
N THR A 394 10.64 31.44 84.12
CA THR A 394 11.15 31.06 85.45
C THR A 394 11.37 32.29 86.32
N ILE A 395 11.94 33.37 85.79
CA ILE A 395 12.05 34.65 86.48
C ILE A 395 10.67 35.19 86.86
N SER A 396 9.69 35.14 85.95
CA SER A 396 8.31 35.54 86.21
C SER A 396 7.64 34.70 87.30
N PHE A 397 7.88 33.38 87.34
CA PHE A 397 7.38 32.48 88.37
C PHE A 397 8.03 32.73 89.75
N ILE A 398 9.33 33.03 89.78
CA ILE A 398 10.06 33.40 91.01
C ILE A 398 9.55 34.74 91.54
N LEU A 399 9.41 35.76 90.69
CA LEU A 399 8.89 37.08 91.05
C LEU A 399 7.43 37.01 91.55
N ARG A 400 6.62 36.09 91.02
CA ARG A 400 5.24 35.83 91.48
C ARG A 400 5.14 34.88 92.68
N LYS A 401 6.25 34.41 93.26
CA LYS A 401 6.29 33.47 94.42
C LYS A 401 5.49 32.18 94.21
N LEU A 402 5.46 31.67 92.98
CA LEU A 402 4.64 30.50 92.59
C LEU A 402 5.39 29.16 92.62
N ILE A 403 6.54 29.08 93.29
CA ILE A 403 7.29 27.83 93.46
C ILE A 403 7.08 27.32 94.90
N PRO A 404 6.31 26.24 95.11
CA PRO A 404 6.21 25.55 96.40
C PRO A 404 7.47 24.71 96.63
N GLU A 405 7.93 24.65 97.89
CA GLU A 405 9.04 23.80 98.31
C GLU A 405 8.78 22.32 97.97
N PRO A 406 9.78 21.55 97.50
CA PRO A 406 9.57 20.18 97.10
C PRO A 406 9.80 19.22 98.28
N SER A 407 8.71 18.74 98.89
CA SER A 407 8.69 17.48 99.62
C SER A 407 8.22 16.34 98.70
N ILE A 408 9.14 15.42 98.39
CA ILE A 408 9.03 13.95 98.51
C ILE A 408 7.88 13.22 97.74
N LEU A 409 8.28 12.17 97.00
CA LEU A 409 7.52 11.09 96.31
C LEU A 409 6.87 11.52 94.97
N LEU A 410 6.90 10.75 93.87
CA LEU A 410 6.63 9.32 93.76
C LEU A 410 7.16 8.75 92.43
N LYS A 411 7.62 7.49 92.48
CA LYS A 411 8.00 6.62 91.37
C LYS A 411 6.79 6.17 90.51
N ARG A 412 7.15 5.67 89.31
CA ARG A 412 6.61 4.52 88.52
C ARG A 412 5.80 4.79 87.24
N ARG A 413 6.44 4.38 86.12
CA ARG A 413 6.00 3.47 85.03
C ARG A 413 4.49 3.25 84.77
N ILE A 414 4.12 3.28 83.47
CA ILE A 414 3.35 2.31 82.63
C ILE A 414 3.01 3.07 81.32
N ALA A 415 3.56 2.73 80.15
CA ALA A 415 3.18 1.71 79.15
C ALA A 415 2.06 2.13 78.15
N THR A 416 2.38 1.94 76.86
CA THR A 416 1.56 1.46 75.71
C THR A 416 0.48 2.32 75.00
N GLY A 417 0.57 2.29 73.65
CA GLY A 417 -0.50 2.49 72.64
C GLY A 417 -0.13 3.51 71.56
N ALA A 418 -0.21 3.29 70.23
CA ALA A 418 -0.83 2.23 69.42
C ALA A 418 -0.44 2.39 67.91
N ALA A 419 -0.98 1.48 67.07
CA ALA A 419 -1.14 1.49 65.59
C ALA A 419 -0.08 0.71 64.78
N THR A 420 -0.22 -0.55 64.32
CA THR A 420 -1.29 -1.31 63.60
C THR A 420 -1.74 -0.74 62.25
N VAL A 421 -0.96 -0.98 61.17
CA VAL A 421 -1.36 -0.89 59.74
C VAL A 421 -0.60 -1.93 58.87
N ILE A 422 -0.50 -3.19 59.31
CA ILE A 422 0.09 -4.25 58.46
C ILE A 422 -0.84 -5.45 58.51
N LEU A 423 -1.85 -5.45 57.64
CA LEU A 423 -2.62 -6.60 57.16
C LEU A 423 -3.79 -6.06 56.35
N LEU A 424 -3.60 -5.93 55.03
CA LEU A 424 -4.66 -6.00 54.02
C LEU A 424 -4.02 -5.98 52.63
N PHE A 425 -4.40 -6.97 51.81
CA PHE A 425 -4.14 -7.15 50.38
C PHE A 425 -2.85 -7.84 49.92
N VAL A 426 -2.80 -9.17 50.13
CA VAL A 426 -2.17 -10.09 49.16
C VAL A 426 -3.13 -11.25 48.93
N TRP A 427 -3.78 -11.30 47.75
CA TRP A 427 -4.37 -12.51 47.19
C TRP A 427 -4.54 -12.40 45.65
N ASN A 428 -3.86 -13.31 44.95
CA ASN A 428 -3.98 -13.89 43.59
C ASN A 428 -4.47 -13.10 42.36
N SER A 429 -3.79 -13.35 41.22
CA SER A 429 -4.35 -14.16 40.10
C SER A 429 -3.31 -14.48 39.00
N ASN A 430 -3.30 -15.78 38.60
CA ASN A 430 -3.07 -16.46 37.29
C ASN A 430 -2.13 -15.82 36.23
N LEU A 431 -1.10 -16.51 35.71
CA LEU A 431 -1.07 -17.64 34.76
C LEU A 431 -1.84 -17.37 33.45
N ASP A 432 -1.10 -17.10 32.36
CA ASP A 432 -1.53 -17.43 30.99
C ASP A 432 -0.34 -17.76 30.08
N ALA A 433 -0.62 -18.71 29.18
CA ALA A 433 0.31 -19.49 28.39
C ALA A 433 0.77 -18.80 27.10
N ALA A 434 1.97 -19.15 26.65
CA ALA A 434 2.50 -18.81 25.34
C ALA A 434 1.99 -19.81 24.30
N GLU A 435 1.23 -19.33 23.30
CA GLU A 435 0.94 -20.07 22.07
C GLU A 435 2.00 -19.78 21.01
N GLN A 436 2.55 -20.87 20.47
CA GLN A 436 3.60 -20.92 19.47
C GLN A 436 2.94 -21.19 18.11
N ILE A 437 3.14 -20.26 17.18
CA ILE A 437 2.59 -20.30 15.80
C ILE A 437 3.14 -21.51 15.05
N SER A 438 2.25 -22.43 14.67
CA SER A 438 2.55 -23.55 13.77
C SER A 438 2.24 -23.17 12.32
N ASN A 439 3.28 -22.84 11.56
CA ASN A 439 3.19 -22.79 10.10
C ASN A 439 3.34 -24.22 9.54
N ALA A 440 2.24 -24.97 9.52
CA ALA A 440 2.16 -26.18 8.71
C ALA A 440 1.80 -25.82 7.26
N PRO A 441 2.46 -26.40 6.24
CA PRO A 441 2.06 -26.22 4.84
C PRO A 441 0.61 -26.67 4.66
N LYS A 442 -0.23 -25.83 4.04
CA LYS A 442 -1.61 -26.22 3.70
C LYS A 442 -1.57 -27.38 2.71
N PRO A 443 -2.37 -28.45 2.91
CA PRO A 443 -2.46 -29.54 1.95
C PRO A 443 -3.04 -29.03 0.63
N ILE A 444 -2.35 -29.31 -0.48
CA ILE A 444 -2.81 -29.00 -1.84
C ILE A 444 -3.93 -30.00 -2.20
N ASP A 445 -5.04 -29.52 -2.74
CA ASP A 445 -6.14 -30.37 -3.21
C ASP A 445 -5.63 -31.36 -4.27
N HIS A 446 -6.02 -32.63 -4.16
CA HIS A 446 -5.67 -33.69 -5.10
C HIS A 446 -6.07 -33.38 -6.54
N LEU A 447 -7.17 -32.66 -6.77
CA LEU A 447 -7.59 -32.25 -8.11
C LEU A 447 -6.64 -31.20 -8.72
N VAL A 448 -6.21 -30.24 -7.90
CA VAL A 448 -5.23 -29.21 -8.27
C VAL A 448 -3.87 -29.86 -8.51
N GLN A 449 -3.46 -30.79 -7.66
CA GLN A 449 -2.23 -31.56 -7.83
C GLN A 449 -2.23 -32.35 -9.16
N ALA A 450 -3.34 -32.99 -9.52
CA ALA A 450 -3.46 -33.72 -10.78
C ALA A 450 -3.36 -32.80 -12.01
N ALA A 451 -3.94 -31.59 -11.94
CA ALA A 451 -3.87 -30.60 -13.01
C ALA A 451 -2.48 -29.96 -13.17
N ILE A 452 -1.68 -29.89 -12.10
CA ILE A 452 -0.28 -29.47 -12.15
C ILE A 452 0.60 -30.52 -12.84
N LEU A 453 0.33 -31.81 -12.59
CA LEU A 453 1.11 -32.91 -13.14
C LEU A 453 0.78 -33.21 -14.61
N GLU A 454 -0.46 -32.98 -15.02
CA GLU A 454 -0.96 -33.26 -16.35
C GLU A 454 -1.97 -32.18 -16.76
N THR A 455 -1.70 -31.49 -17.86
CA THR A 455 -2.56 -30.41 -18.36
C THR A 455 -3.96 -30.94 -18.65
N ARG A 456 -4.99 -30.27 -18.12
CA ARG A 456 -6.40 -30.68 -18.23
C ARG A 456 -7.28 -29.49 -18.58
N LEU A 457 -8.37 -29.74 -19.31
CA LEU A 457 -9.45 -28.76 -19.43
C LEU A 457 -10.32 -28.80 -18.18
N ALA A 458 -10.97 -27.70 -17.84
CA ALA A 458 -11.94 -27.67 -16.76
C ALA A 458 -13.33 -27.29 -17.25
N TYR A 459 -14.37 -27.72 -16.53
CA TYR A 459 -15.73 -27.23 -16.72
C TYR A 459 -16.43 -26.93 -15.41
N VAL A 460 -17.25 -25.88 -15.44
CA VAL A 460 -18.03 -25.44 -14.27
C VAL A 460 -19.31 -26.25 -14.13
N THR A 461 -19.64 -26.65 -12.90
CA THR A 461 -20.92 -27.29 -12.59
C THR A 461 -22.08 -26.32 -12.63
N THR A 462 -23.16 -26.74 -13.29
CA THR A 462 -24.38 -25.94 -13.44
C THR A 462 -25.43 -26.25 -12.37
N GLY A 463 -25.27 -27.37 -11.66
CA GLY A 463 -26.29 -27.93 -10.76
C GLY A 463 -27.29 -28.85 -11.48
N ASP A 464 -27.30 -28.86 -12.82
CA ASP A 464 -28.06 -29.80 -13.63
C ASP A 464 -27.16 -30.97 -14.10
N THR A 465 -27.43 -32.16 -13.56
CA THR A 465 -26.64 -33.37 -13.84
C THR A 465 -26.63 -33.77 -15.32
N GLN A 466 -27.66 -33.42 -16.10
CA GLN A 466 -27.71 -33.73 -17.53
C GLN A 466 -26.79 -32.79 -18.29
N VAL A 467 -26.86 -31.48 -18.00
CA VAL A 467 -26.00 -30.46 -18.61
C VAL A 467 -24.53 -30.73 -18.30
N ASP A 468 -24.22 -31.03 -17.04
CA ASP A 468 -22.86 -31.34 -16.59
C ASP A 468 -22.31 -32.62 -17.25
N ARG A 469 -23.17 -33.63 -17.48
CA ARG A 469 -22.77 -34.85 -18.21
C ARG A 469 -22.43 -34.58 -19.66
N VAL A 470 -23.19 -33.72 -20.33
CA VAL A 470 -22.94 -33.31 -21.71
C VAL A 470 -21.65 -32.51 -21.81
N ALA A 471 -21.40 -31.58 -20.89
CA ALA A 471 -20.14 -30.84 -20.80
C ALA A 471 -18.94 -31.78 -20.64
N ALA A 472 -19.02 -32.74 -19.71
CA ALA A 472 -17.98 -33.74 -19.49
C ALA A 472 -17.73 -34.62 -20.73
N ALA A 473 -18.79 -35.13 -21.37
CA ALA A 473 -18.67 -35.95 -22.57
C ALA A 473 -18.10 -35.15 -23.76
N GLY A 474 -18.52 -33.89 -23.91
CA GLY A 474 -18.03 -32.99 -24.96
C GLY A 474 -16.55 -32.67 -24.83
N LEU A 475 -16.11 -32.27 -23.63
CA LEU A 475 -14.70 -31.98 -23.37
C LEU A 475 -13.84 -33.24 -23.41
N GLY A 476 -14.35 -34.38 -22.96
CA GLY A 476 -13.64 -35.65 -23.07
C GLY A 476 -13.42 -36.07 -24.52
N ALA A 477 -14.44 -35.94 -25.38
CA ALA A 477 -14.31 -36.16 -26.81
C ALA A 477 -13.34 -35.16 -27.45
N LEU A 478 -13.34 -33.90 -27.01
CA LEU A 478 -12.42 -32.87 -27.48
C LEU A 478 -10.96 -33.19 -27.11
N THR A 479 -10.70 -33.67 -25.90
CA THR A 479 -9.38 -34.16 -25.47
C THR A 479 -8.87 -35.26 -26.40
N ASN A 480 -9.71 -36.25 -26.72
CA ASN A 480 -9.35 -37.32 -27.64
C ASN A 480 -9.07 -36.80 -29.07
N LEU A 481 -9.87 -35.83 -29.53
CA LEU A 481 -9.67 -35.19 -30.83
C LEU A 481 -8.37 -34.38 -30.89
N LEU A 482 -8.01 -33.70 -29.81
CA LEU A 482 -6.74 -32.98 -29.71
C LEU A 482 -5.55 -33.92 -29.80
N ALA A 483 -5.55 -35.03 -29.05
CA ALA A 483 -4.51 -36.04 -29.12
C ALA A 483 -4.42 -36.70 -30.51
N ALA A 484 -5.56 -36.87 -31.19
CA ALA A 484 -5.60 -37.47 -32.53
C ALA A 484 -5.17 -36.52 -33.66
N ARG A 485 -5.38 -35.20 -33.49
CA ARG A 485 -5.21 -34.21 -34.58
C ARG A 485 -4.08 -33.21 -34.34
N THR A 486 -3.51 -33.18 -33.14
CA THR A 486 -2.45 -32.25 -32.72
C THR A 486 -1.39 -33.00 -31.90
N ALA A 487 -0.33 -32.31 -31.48
CA ALA A 487 0.66 -32.86 -30.56
C ALA A 487 0.29 -32.62 -29.07
N ALA A 488 -0.85 -32.01 -28.79
CA ALA A 488 -1.30 -31.75 -27.42
C ALA A 488 -1.98 -32.99 -26.84
N GLU A 489 -1.38 -33.56 -25.80
CA GLU A 489 -1.97 -34.61 -24.98
C GLU A 489 -2.47 -33.99 -23.67
N LEU A 490 -3.77 -34.13 -23.41
CA LEU A 490 -4.42 -33.58 -22.21
C LEU A 490 -5.04 -34.71 -21.39
N GLY A 491 -5.08 -34.52 -20.07
CA GLY A 491 -5.75 -35.44 -19.16
C GLY A 491 -7.27 -35.34 -19.20
N VAL A 492 -7.93 -36.17 -18.39
CA VAL A 492 -9.40 -36.16 -18.26
C VAL A 492 -9.88 -34.80 -17.73
N PRO A 493 -10.90 -34.17 -18.36
CA PRO A 493 -11.41 -32.88 -17.94
C PRO A 493 -11.90 -32.86 -16.49
N THR A 494 -11.55 -31.80 -15.77
CA THR A 494 -11.89 -31.65 -14.35
C THR A 494 -13.16 -30.84 -14.17
N ARG A 495 -14.00 -31.29 -13.22
CA ARG A 495 -15.20 -30.58 -12.78
C ARG A 495 -14.84 -29.55 -11.71
N ILE A 496 -15.30 -28.31 -11.86
CA ILE A 496 -15.12 -27.22 -10.90
C ILE A 496 -16.48 -26.79 -10.35
N ASN A 497 -16.60 -26.73 -9.03
CA ASN A 497 -17.78 -26.17 -8.37
C ASN A 497 -17.50 -24.78 -7.82
N LEU A 498 -18.00 -23.75 -8.50
CA LEU A 498 -17.80 -22.35 -8.12
C LEU A 498 -18.71 -21.88 -6.97
N THR A 499 -19.67 -22.68 -6.52
CA THR A 499 -20.49 -22.35 -5.33
C THR A 499 -19.84 -22.81 -4.03
N ALA A 500 -18.79 -23.63 -4.11
CA ALA A 500 -18.07 -24.11 -2.95
C ALA A 500 -17.24 -22.98 -2.31
N ALA A 501 -17.25 -22.93 -0.97
CA ALA A 501 -16.42 -22.01 -0.20
C ALA A 501 -14.92 -22.40 -0.19
N SER A 502 -14.58 -23.57 -0.73
CA SER A 502 -13.21 -24.09 -0.79
C SER A 502 -12.41 -23.61 -2.01
N VAL A 503 -13.04 -22.90 -2.95
CA VAL A 503 -12.33 -22.36 -4.13
C VAL A 503 -11.39 -21.26 -3.68
N THR A 504 -10.12 -21.40 -4.05
CA THR A 504 -9.05 -20.41 -3.83
C THR A 504 -8.46 -19.98 -5.16
N ASN A 505 -7.64 -18.93 -5.16
CA ASN A 505 -6.92 -18.46 -6.35
C ASN A 505 -6.14 -19.60 -7.02
N ASP A 506 -5.41 -20.39 -6.24
CA ASP A 506 -4.62 -21.54 -6.73
C ASP A 506 -5.48 -22.70 -7.28
N SER A 507 -6.79 -22.70 -7.03
CA SER A 507 -7.68 -23.78 -7.45
C SER A 507 -7.92 -23.77 -8.97
N LEU A 508 -7.78 -22.62 -9.63
CA LEU A 508 -8.11 -22.44 -11.05
C LEU A 508 -6.87 -22.32 -11.95
N THR A 509 -5.76 -21.79 -11.42
CA THR A 509 -4.52 -21.51 -12.14
C THR A 509 -3.97 -22.67 -13.00
N PRO A 510 -4.05 -23.95 -12.59
CA PRO A 510 -3.50 -25.04 -13.39
C PRO A 510 -4.24 -25.32 -14.70
N TYR A 511 -5.44 -24.78 -14.89
CA TYR A 511 -6.26 -25.07 -16.07
C TYR A 511 -6.02 -24.01 -17.16
N PRO A 512 -5.52 -24.37 -18.36
CA PRO A 512 -5.37 -23.39 -19.45
C PRO A 512 -6.72 -22.85 -19.97
N LEU A 513 -7.79 -23.64 -19.81
CA LEU A 513 -9.12 -23.31 -20.30
C LEU A 513 -10.20 -23.81 -19.34
N ILE A 514 -11.09 -22.91 -18.94
CA ILE A 514 -12.32 -23.22 -18.20
C ILE A 514 -13.52 -23.05 -19.13
N TYR A 515 -14.28 -24.11 -19.35
CA TYR A 515 -15.54 -24.08 -20.09
C TYR A 515 -16.71 -23.92 -19.11
N TRP A 516 -17.50 -22.87 -19.30
CA TRP A 516 -18.63 -22.56 -18.43
C TRP A 516 -19.91 -22.43 -19.24
N ARG A 517 -20.73 -23.47 -19.18
CA ARG A 517 -22.09 -23.42 -19.72
C ARG A 517 -23.03 -22.72 -18.75
N ILE A 518 -23.68 -21.65 -19.19
CA ILE A 518 -24.59 -20.85 -18.37
C ILE A 518 -26.03 -21.31 -18.59
N THR A 519 -26.66 -21.82 -17.54
CA THR A 519 -28.08 -22.16 -17.52
C THR A 519 -28.90 -21.01 -16.91
N PRO A 520 -30.21 -20.89 -17.22
CA PRO A 520 -31.07 -19.87 -16.60
C PRO A 520 -31.15 -19.96 -15.07
N ALA A 521 -30.97 -21.16 -14.52
CA ALA A 521 -31.00 -21.44 -13.08
C ALA A 521 -29.60 -21.55 -12.43
N GLN A 522 -28.53 -21.23 -13.18
CA GLN A 522 -27.15 -21.26 -12.69
C GLN A 522 -27.07 -20.49 -11.36
N GLU A 523 -26.43 -21.01 -10.32
CA GLU A 523 -26.22 -20.25 -9.07
C GLU A 523 -25.05 -19.26 -9.21
N ASN A 524 -25.03 -18.21 -8.39
CA ASN A 524 -23.89 -17.27 -8.38
C ASN A 524 -22.66 -17.98 -7.81
N PRO A 525 -21.45 -17.70 -8.34
CA PRO A 525 -20.22 -18.10 -7.66
C PRO A 525 -20.17 -17.57 -6.23
N SER A 526 -19.48 -18.29 -5.34
CA SER A 526 -19.13 -17.76 -4.02
C SER A 526 -18.22 -16.53 -4.16
N PRO A 527 -18.18 -15.61 -3.17
CA PRO A 527 -17.26 -14.47 -3.22
C PRO A 527 -15.80 -14.89 -3.46
N GLN A 528 -15.35 -15.97 -2.82
CA GLN A 528 -14.00 -16.52 -3.02
C GLN A 528 -13.79 -17.03 -4.46
N ALA A 529 -14.81 -17.61 -5.07
CA ALA A 529 -14.74 -18.05 -6.47
C ALA A 529 -14.74 -16.88 -7.45
N VAL A 530 -15.43 -15.77 -7.14
CA VAL A 530 -15.35 -14.53 -7.93
C VAL A 530 -13.91 -13.99 -7.91
N ASP A 531 -13.29 -13.89 -6.74
CA ASP A 531 -11.91 -13.43 -6.61
C ASP A 531 -10.94 -14.36 -7.37
N ALA A 532 -11.11 -15.67 -7.24
CA ALA A 532 -10.29 -16.65 -7.94
C ALA A 532 -10.45 -16.58 -9.47
N LEU A 533 -11.66 -16.33 -9.98
CA LEU A 533 -11.92 -16.16 -11.42
C LEU A 533 -11.30 -14.88 -11.98
N ASN A 534 -11.40 -13.77 -11.24
CA ASN A 534 -10.75 -12.52 -11.63
C ASN A 534 -9.23 -12.68 -11.64
N HIS A 535 -8.66 -13.34 -10.61
CA HIS A 535 -7.23 -13.68 -10.59
C HIS A 535 -6.82 -14.56 -11.77
N TYR A 536 -7.64 -15.56 -12.10
CA TYR A 536 -7.41 -16.46 -13.23
C TYR A 536 -7.37 -15.72 -14.57
N LEU A 537 -8.34 -14.82 -14.82
CA LEU A 537 -8.39 -14.01 -16.04
C LEU A 537 -7.21 -13.05 -16.14
N ASN A 538 -6.86 -12.37 -15.04
CA ASN A 538 -5.72 -11.44 -14.98
C ASN A 538 -4.36 -12.13 -15.11
N SER A 539 -4.29 -13.43 -14.85
CA SER A 539 -3.08 -14.25 -15.00
C SER A 539 -2.97 -14.91 -16.38
N GLY A 540 -3.82 -14.53 -17.34
CA GLY A 540 -3.83 -15.07 -18.71
C GLY A 540 -4.65 -16.36 -18.89
N GLY A 541 -5.44 -16.75 -17.89
CA GLY A 541 -6.36 -17.88 -17.99
C GLY A 541 -7.53 -17.59 -18.94
N THR A 542 -7.98 -18.59 -19.70
CA THR A 542 -9.07 -18.41 -20.67
C THR A 542 -10.39 -19.01 -20.17
N ILE A 543 -11.49 -18.26 -20.26
CA ILE A 543 -12.84 -18.74 -19.96
C ILE A 543 -13.72 -18.69 -21.21
N ILE A 544 -14.42 -19.79 -21.49
CA ILE A 544 -15.47 -19.86 -22.51
C ILE A 544 -16.83 -19.90 -21.84
N PHE A 545 -17.62 -18.85 -22.03
CA PHE A 545 -19.02 -18.80 -21.63
C PHE A 545 -19.93 -19.28 -22.77
N ASP A 546 -20.67 -20.36 -22.54
CA ASP A 546 -21.62 -20.91 -23.51
C ASP A 546 -23.06 -20.81 -22.97
N ALA A 547 -23.86 -19.94 -23.57
CA ALA A 547 -25.20 -19.58 -23.09
C ALA A 547 -26.27 -19.73 -24.21
N PRO A 548 -26.55 -20.97 -24.68
CA PRO A 548 -27.46 -21.19 -25.81
C PRO A 548 -28.89 -20.73 -25.56
N ASP A 549 -29.35 -20.80 -24.30
CA ASP A 549 -30.70 -20.37 -23.90
C ASP A 549 -30.85 -18.84 -23.84
N GLN A 550 -29.76 -18.10 -24.07
CA GLN A 550 -29.66 -16.64 -23.91
C GLN A 550 -29.12 -15.95 -25.17
N THR A 551 -29.07 -16.67 -26.30
CA THR A 551 -28.59 -16.23 -27.63
C THR A 551 -29.13 -14.88 -28.10
N GLY A 552 -30.41 -14.58 -27.84
CA GLY A 552 -31.04 -13.32 -28.22
C GLY A 552 -30.58 -12.08 -27.43
N ALA A 553 -29.87 -12.26 -26.31
CA ALA A 553 -29.40 -11.16 -25.47
C ALA A 553 -27.95 -10.73 -25.74
N LEU A 554 -27.14 -11.61 -26.35
CA LEU A 554 -25.73 -11.35 -26.67
C LEU A 554 -25.54 -10.15 -27.61
N GLY A 555 -26.50 -9.88 -28.50
CA GLY A 555 -26.48 -8.71 -29.39
C GLY A 555 -26.78 -7.35 -28.72
N SER A 556 -27.15 -7.33 -27.43
CA SER A 556 -27.59 -6.14 -26.69
C SER A 556 -26.75 -5.88 -25.42
N ILE A 557 -25.58 -6.51 -25.29
CA ILE A 557 -24.68 -6.35 -24.12
C ILE A 557 -24.07 -4.93 -24.04
N THR A 558 -24.10 -4.15 -25.13
CA THR A 558 -23.60 -2.77 -25.16
C THR A 558 -24.51 -1.75 -24.46
N THR A 559 -25.70 -2.14 -24.00
CA THR A 559 -26.62 -1.26 -23.24
C THR A 559 -27.18 -1.99 -22.02
N PRO A 560 -26.91 -1.53 -20.78
CA PRO A 560 -27.46 -2.15 -19.57
C PRO A 560 -28.99 -2.04 -19.53
N LYS A 561 -29.71 -3.16 -19.68
CA LYS A 561 -31.14 -3.24 -19.28
C LYS A 561 -31.23 -3.62 -17.81
N ALA A 562 -32.18 -3.01 -17.10
CA ALA A 562 -32.34 -3.12 -15.64
C ALA A 562 -32.64 -4.53 -15.12
N ASN A 563 -33.05 -5.48 -15.98
CA ASN A 563 -33.15 -6.92 -15.67
C ASN A 563 -32.42 -7.70 -16.76
N GLY A 564 -31.09 -7.79 -16.66
CA GLY A 564 -30.24 -8.54 -17.60
C GLY A 564 -30.47 -10.06 -17.53
N THR A 565 -29.95 -10.78 -18.52
CA THR A 565 -29.99 -12.25 -18.56
C THR A 565 -29.12 -12.87 -17.46
N ARG A 566 -29.20 -14.19 -17.26
CA ARG A 566 -28.41 -14.86 -16.21
C ARG A 566 -26.90 -14.74 -16.47
N LEU A 567 -26.53 -14.77 -17.75
CA LEU A 567 -25.18 -14.46 -18.21
C LEU A 567 -24.77 -13.04 -17.77
N ASP A 568 -25.60 -12.02 -18.03
CA ASP A 568 -25.28 -10.62 -17.67
C ASP A 568 -25.07 -10.45 -16.16
N GLN A 569 -25.85 -11.17 -15.33
CA GLN A 569 -25.71 -11.13 -13.87
C GLN A 569 -24.38 -11.72 -13.42
N ILE A 570 -23.92 -12.80 -14.05
CA ILE A 570 -22.64 -13.43 -13.73
C ILE A 570 -21.47 -12.57 -14.21
N LEU A 571 -21.55 -12.05 -15.44
CA LEU A 571 -20.49 -11.19 -16.00
C LEU A 571 -20.28 -9.92 -15.17
N ARG A 572 -21.32 -9.36 -14.52
CA ARG A 572 -21.20 -8.20 -13.62
C ARG A 572 -20.43 -8.45 -12.33
N LEU A 573 -20.27 -9.72 -11.95
CA LEU A 573 -19.47 -10.10 -10.79
C LEU A 573 -17.98 -10.17 -11.15
N LEU A 574 -17.66 -10.28 -12.43
CA LEU A 574 -16.31 -10.48 -12.93
C LEU A 574 -15.75 -9.18 -13.52
N ASP A 575 -14.46 -8.97 -13.37
CA ASP A 575 -13.75 -7.82 -13.95
C ASP A 575 -13.36 -8.15 -15.40
N ILE A 576 -14.36 -8.10 -16.30
CA ILE A 576 -14.19 -8.46 -17.72
C ILE A 576 -14.08 -7.18 -18.56
N PRO A 577 -13.03 -7.02 -19.38
CA PRO A 577 -12.91 -5.89 -20.29
C PRO A 577 -14.02 -5.85 -21.35
N PRO A 578 -14.20 -4.73 -22.08
CA PRO A 578 -15.29 -4.59 -23.03
C PRO A 578 -15.34 -5.70 -24.06
N LEU A 579 -16.53 -6.21 -24.29
CA LEU A 579 -16.78 -7.26 -25.26
C LEU A 579 -17.06 -6.67 -26.64
N ILE A 580 -16.42 -7.22 -27.66
CA ILE A 580 -16.68 -6.95 -29.08
C ILE A 580 -17.08 -8.23 -29.79
N GLN A 581 -17.82 -8.11 -30.89
CA GLN A 581 -18.04 -9.26 -31.77
C GLN A 581 -16.71 -9.70 -32.37
N VAL A 582 -16.47 -11.01 -32.43
CA VAL A 582 -15.24 -11.58 -32.98
C VAL A 582 -15.02 -11.08 -34.41
N PRO A 583 -13.91 -10.35 -34.68
CA PRO A 583 -13.51 -10.00 -36.03
C PRO A 583 -13.21 -11.24 -36.87
N GLN A 584 -13.48 -11.20 -38.18
CA GLN A 584 -13.20 -12.35 -39.07
C GLN A 584 -11.73 -12.76 -39.07
N ASP A 585 -10.84 -11.79 -38.91
CA ASP A 585 -9.38 -11.95 -38.85
C ASP A 585 -8.87 -12.20 -37.42
N HIS A 586 -9.72 -12.47 -36.44
CA HIS A 586 -9.25 -12.75 -35.08
C HIS A 586 -8.37 -14.01 -35.02
N VAL A 587 -7.36 -14.04 -34.14
CA VAL A 587 -6.44 -15.20 -34.04
C VAL A 587 -7.19 -16.49 -33.73
N LEU A 588 -8.25 -16.42 -32.90
CA LEU A 588 -9.12 -17.56 -32.54
C LEU A 588 -9.65 -18.34 -33.77
N THR A 589 -9.94 -17.68 -34.90
CA THR A 589 -10.44 -18.35 -36.11
C THR A 589 -9.33 -19.00 -36.94
N ARG A 590 -8.06 -18.80 -36.56
CA ARG A 590 -6.86 -19.30 -37.23
C ARG A 590 -5.82 -19.93 -36.28
N SER A 591 -6.19 -20.20 -35.03
CA SER A 591 -5.30 -20.79 -34.03
C SER A 591 -4.85 -22.21 -34.36
N PHE A 592 -5.55 -22.96 -35.20
CA PHE A 592 -5.05 -24.24 -35.72
C PHE A 592 -5.62 -24.53 -37.10
N TYR A 593 -6.95 -24.57 -37.20
CA TYR A 593 -7.70 -24.56 -38.44
C TYR A 593 -8.02 -23.13 -38.84
N LEU A 594 -8.14 -22.89 -40.15
CA LEU A 594 -8.72 -21.67 -40.70
C LEU A 594 -10.23 -21.83 -40.77
N LEU A 595 -10.95 -20.98 -40.05
CA LEU A 595 -12.40 -21.00 -39.91
C LEU A 595 -12.96 -19.63 -40.31
N ASN A 596 -14.07 -19.63 -41.04
CA ASN A 596 -14.80 -18.39 -41.34
C ASN A 596 -15.82 -18.08 -40.24
N ASP A 597 -16.44 -19.13 -39.70
CA ASP A 597 -17.45 -19.08 -38.66
C ASP A 597 -17.10 -20.11 -37.57
N MET A 598 -17.68 -19.95 -36.39
CA MET A 598 -17.43 -20.84 -35.24
C MET A 598 -18.71 -21.56 -34.76
N PRO A 599 -19.30 -22.44 -35.60
CA PRO A 599 -20.54 -23.13 -35.26
C PRO A 599 -20.33 -24.13 -34.12
N GLY A 600 -21.41 -24.39 -33.38
CA GLY A 600 -21.52 -25.50 -32.44
C GLY A 600 -22.69 -26.38 -32.84
N ARG A 601 -23.52 -26.74 -31.87
CA ARG A 601 -24.81 -27.39 -32.13
C ARG A 601 -25.73 -26.44 -32.89
N TYR A 602 -25.64 -25.14 -32.61
CA TYR A 602 -26.29 -24.08 -33.38
C TYR A 602 -25.24 -23.30 -34.20
N ALA A 603 -25.66 -22.71 -35.31
CA ALA A 603 -24.78 -21.97 -36.22
C ALA A 603 -25.02 -20.44 -36.22
N ASP A 604 -26.13 -19.97 -35.64
CA ASP A 604 -26.65 -18.61 -35.86
C ASP A 604 -26.35 -17.63 -34.71
N SER A 605 -25.51 -17.99 -33.71
CA SER A 605 -25.22 -17.09 -32.60
C SER A 605 -24.00 -16.21 -32.86
N SER A 606 -24.11 -14.94 -32.45
CA SER A 606 -22.96 -14.02 -32.41
C SER A 606 -22.01 -14.42 -31.30
N ILE A 607 -20.71 -14.37 -31.60
CA ILE A 607 -19.66 -14.69 -30.63
C ILE A 607 -18.98 -13.39 -30.26
N LEU A 608 -18.89 -13.17 -28.96
CA LEU A 608 -18.21 -12.03 -28.37
C LEU A 608 -16.88 -12.48 -27.79
N ILE A 609 -15.91 -11.59 -27.86
CA ILE A 609 -14.61 -11.73 -27.21
C ILE A 609 -14.28 -10.44 -26.49
N GLU A 610 -13.38 -10.55 -25.53
CA GLU A 610 -12.69 -9.40 -24.97
C GLU A 610 -12.01 -8.57 -26.08
N ARG A 611 -12.21 -7.26 -26.06
CA ARG A 611 -11.47 -6.30 -26.91
C ARG A 611 -10.00 -6.38 -26.51
N MET A 612 -9.13 -6.72 -27.47
CA MET A 612 -7.70 -6.82 -27.24
C MET A 612 -7.15 -5.57 -26.54
N SER A 613 -6.60 -5.74 -25.34
CA SER A 613 -5.77 -4.76 -24.64
C SER A 613 -4.29 -5.11 -24.83
N THR A 614 -3.41 -4.11 -24.67
CA THR A 614 -1.95 -4.31 -24.71
C THR A 614 -1.42 -5.03 -23.47
N GLU A 615 -2.23 -5.16 -22.42
CA GLU A 615 -1.87 -5.75 -21.12
C GLU A 615 -1.75 -7.29 -21.18
N ASN A 616 -2.49 -7.97 -22.09
CA ASN A 616 -2.53 -9.43 -22.23
C ASN A 616 -1.86 -9.95 -23.51
N ASP A 617 -0.85 -9.25 -24.02
CA ASP A 617 -0.04 -9.70 -25.18
C ASP A 617 -0.87 -9.96 -26.47
N GLY A 618 -2.10 -9.43 -26.54
CA GLY A 618 -3.05 -9.61 -27.64
C GLY A 618 -3.92 -10.88 -27.57
N VAL A 619 -4.00 -11.56 -26.43
CA VAL A 619 -4.87 -12.74 -26.22
C VAL A 619 -6.14 -12.33 -25.47
N SER A 620 -7.30 -12.44 -26.11
CA SER A 620 -8.62 -12.40 -25.43
C SER A 620 -8.78 -13.55 -24.44
N SER A 621 -8.87 -13.26 -23.15
CA SER A 621 -9.05 -14.24 -22.07
C SER A 621 -10.51 -14.69 -21.93
N VAL A 622 -11.46 -13.96 -22.53
CA VAL A 622 -12.89 -14.28 -22.48
C VAL A 622 -13.47 -14.49 -23.88
N VAL A 623 -14.15 -15.63 -24.06
CA VAL A 623 -14.95 -15.94 -25.26
C VAL A 623 -16.38 -16.24 -24.82
N ILE A 624 -17.37 -15.62 -25.46
CA ILE A 624 -18.79 -15.80 -25.13
C ILE A 624 -19.57 -16.14 -26.39
N GLY A 625 -20.36 -17.21 -26.35
CA GLY A 625 -21.29 -17.54 -27.43
C GLY A 625 -22.51 -18.30 -26.93
N GLY A 626 -23.42 -18.63 -27.86
CA GLY A 626 -24.61 -19.42 -27.55
C GLY A 626 -24.80 -20.58 -28.52
N ASN A 627 -23.70 -21.17 -28.98
CA ASN A 627 -23.72 -22.22 -29.98
C ASN A 627 -23.86 -23.64 -29.39
N ASP A 628 -23.89 -23.82 -28.07
CA ASP A 628 -23.96 -25.13 -27.40
C ASP A 628 -22.86 -26.08 -27.91
N TRP A 629 -21.61 -25.61 -27.81
CA TRP A 629 -20.44 -26.29 -28.36
C TRP A 629 -20.21 -27.65 -27.71
N ALA A 630 -20.33 -27.75 -26.38
CA ALA A 630 -20.15 -29.02 -25.68
C ALA A 630 -21.12 -30.10 -26.18
N ALA A 631 -22.38 -29.76 -26.50
CA ALA A 631 -23.32 -30.73 -27.04
C ALA A 631 -22.95 -31.19 -28.46
N ALA A 632 -22.38 -30.32 -29.29
CA ALA A 632 -21.87 -30.71 -30.60
C ALA A 632 -20.66 -31.64 -30.50
N TRP A 633 -19.83 -31.43 -29.48
CA TRP A 633 -18.64 -32.25 -29.23
C TRP A 633 -18.96 -33.60 -28.60
N ALA A 634 -20.02 -33.67 -27.79
CA ALA A 634 -20.32 -34.83 -26.96
C ALA A 634 -20.55 -36.12 -27.78
N GLN A 635 -19.79 -37.14 -27.42
CA GLN A 635 -19.87 -38.50 -27.98
C GLN A 635 -20.04 -39.54 -26.87
N ASP A 636 -20.62 -40.68 -27.22
CA ASP A 636 -20.59 -41.87 -26.38
C ASP A 636 -19.21 -42.57 -26.45
N PRO A 637 -18.96 -43.60 -25.63
CA PRO A 637 -17.70 -44.36 -25.68
C PRO A 637 -17.39 -45.05 -27.02
N ASN A 638 -18.38 -45.20 -27.91
CA ASN A 638 -18.21 -45.78 -29.24
C ASN A 638 -17.95 -44.71 -30.32
N GLY A 639 -17.83 -43.43 -29.93
CA GLY A 639 -17.63 -42.31 -30.84
C GLY A 639 -18.91 -41.81 -31.52
N ILE A 640 -20.08 -42.26 -31.09
CA ILE A 640 -21.38 -41.85 -31.64
C ILE A 640 -21.78 -40.52 -31.01
N PRO A 641 -22.11 -39.47 -31.81
CA PRO A 641 -22.54 -38.19 -31.27
C PRO A 641 -23.82 -38.28 -30.43
N LEU A 642 -23.83 -37.65 -29.25
CA LEU A 642 -24.98 -37.67 -28.32
C LEU A 642 -26.11 -36.72 -28.75
N HIS A 643 -25.78 -35.66 -29.48
CA HIS A 643 -26.74 -34.65 -29.93
C HIS A 643 -26.62 -34.35 -31.42
N SER A 644 -27.76 -34.07 -32.07
CA SER A 644 -27.81 -33.57 -33.44
C SER A 644 -27.45 -32.08 -33.49
N VAL A 645 -26.70 -31.68 -34.52
CA VAL A 645 -26.43 -30.27 -34.84
C VAL A 645 -27.54 -29.70 -35.73
N ILE A 646 -27.76 -28.39 -35.67
CA ILE A 646 -28.86 -27.64 -36.31
C ILE A 646 -28.24 -26.42 -37.03
N PRO A 647 -28.51 -26.20 -38.33
CA PRO A 647 -29.50 -26.86 -39.20
C PRO A 647 -29.16 -28.31 -39.60
N GLY A 648 -27.92 -28.76 -39.36
CA GLY A 648 -27.54 -30.16 -39.57
C GLY A 648 -26.31 -30.37 -40.45
N GLY A 649 -25.99 -31.65 -40.66
CA GLY A 649 -24.93 -32.11 -41.54
C GLY A 649 -23.59 -32.38 -40.85
N GLU A 650 -22.90 -33.42 -41.32
CA GLU A 650 -21.57 -33.81 -40.82
C GLU A 650 -20.54 -32.69 -40.95
N ARG A 651 -20.70 -31.82 -41.95
CA ARG A 651 -19.85 -30.65 -42.13
C ARG A 651 -19.94 -29.69 -40.95
N GLN A 652 -21.13 -29.39 -40.42
CA GLN A 652 -21.28 -28.49 -39.27
C GLN A 652 -20.63 -29.11 -38.03
N ARG A 653 -20.83 -30.41 -37.81
CA ARG A 653 -20.22 -31.12 -36.68
C ARG A 653 -18.69 -31.14 -36.76
N GLU A 654 -18.15 -31.41 -37.93
CA GLU A 654 -16.70 -31.35 -38.17
C GLU A 654 -16.16 -29.93 -37.95
N LEU A 655 -16.88 -28.88 -38.38
CA LEU A 655 -16.51 -27.50 -38.07
C LEU A 655 -16.56 -27.24 -36.56
N ALA A 656 -17.58 -27.72 -35.84
CA ALA A 656 -17.65 -27.60 -34.40
C ALA A 656 -16.44 -28.26 -33.71
N TYR A 657 -16.00 -29.43 -34.16
CA TYR A 657 -14.76 -30.05 -33.65
C TYR A 657 -13.54 -29.16 -33.88
N ARG A 658 -13.42 -28.53 -35.06
CA ARG A 658 -12.32 -27.61 -35.36
C ARG A 658 -12.37 -26.34 -34.51
N VAL A 659 -13.56 -25.84 -34.19
CA VAL A 659 -13.75 -24.71 -33.27
C VAL A 659 -13.20 -25.07 -31.89
N GLY A 660 -13.54 -26.24 -31.36
CA GLY A 660 -13.02 -26.71 -30.08
C GLY A 660 -11.49 -26.84 -30.09
N VAL A 661 -10.92 -27.40 -31.16
CA VAL A 661 -9.46 -27.48 -31.31
C VAL A 661 -8.83 -26.10 -31.37
N ASN A 662 -9.39 -25.16 -32.13
CA ASN A 662 -8.90 -23.79 -32.19
C ASN A 662 -8.94 -23.11 -30.82
N MET A 663 -10.05 -23.23 -30.09
CA MET A 663 -10.21 -22.65 -28.75
C MET A 663 -9.17 -23.17 -27.76
N VAL A 664 -8.91 -24.48 -27.75
CA VAL A 664 -7.90 -25.06 -26.85
C VAL A 664 -6.49 -24.70 -27.30
N MET A 665 -6.20 -24.77 -28.60
CA MET A 665 -4.88 -24.39 -29.11
C MET A 665 -4.59 -22.91 -28.88
N TYR A 666 -5.61 -22.06 -28.98
CA TYR A 666 -5.51 -20.64 -28.65
C TYR A 666 -5.11 -20.44 -27.18
N ALA A 667 -5.82 -21.09 -26.25
CA ALA A 667 -5.50 -21.03 -24.82
C ALA A 667 -4.10 -21.60 -24.48
N LEU A 668 -3.64 -22.63 -25.21
CA LEU A 668 -2.34 -23.27 -24.95
C LEU A 668 -1.14 -22.53 -25.58
N THR A 669 -1.35 -21.77 -26.66
CA THR A 669 -0.24 -21.18 -27.44
C THR A 669 -0.20 -19.66 -27.41
N GLY A 670 -1.19 -19.01 -26.81
CA GLY A 670 -1.24 -17.56 -26.64
C GLY A 670 -1.11 -16.80 -27.97
N ASN A 671 -0.28 -15.76 -27.97
CA ASN A 671 -0.10 -14.84 -29.10
C ASN A 671 0.87 -15.33 -30.20
N TYR A 672 1.51 -16.50 -30.05
CA TYR A 672 2.49 -17.03 -31.01
C TYR A 672 1.98 -17.10 -32.47
N LYS A 673 0.66 -17.25 -32.68
CA LYS A 673 0.03 -17.29 -34.02
C LYS A 673 -0.47 -15.93 -34.53
N GLY A 674 -0.38 -14.89 -33.72
CA GLY A 674 -0.62 -13.49 -34.10
C GLY A 674 0.63 -12.80 -34.67
N ASP A 675 1.82 -13.41 -34.55
CA ASP A 675 3.08 -12.85 -35.04
C ASP A 675 3.04 -12.55 -36.54
N GLN A 676 3.37 -11.29 -36.89
CA GLN A 676 3.29 -10.72 -38.24
C GLN A 676 4.11 -11.50 -39.29
N VAL A 677 5.04 -12.35 -38.86
CA VAL A 677 5.89 -13.17 -39.73
C VAL A 677 5.07 -14.19 -40.54
N HIS A 678 3.96 -14.69 -40.00
CA HIS A 678 3.13 -15.70 -40.68
C HIS A 678 1.91 -15.13 -41.41
N LEU A 679 1.50 -13.90 -41.10
CA LEU A 679 0.30 -13.25 -41.63
C LEU A 679 0.23 -13.23 -43.18
N PRO A 680 1.30 -12.86 -43.93
CA PRO A 680 1.25 -12.81 -45.39
C PRO A 680 0.94 -14.18 -46.02
N SER A 681 1.54 -15.24 -45.47
CA SER A 681 1.34 -16.62 -45.97
C SER A 681 -0.05 -17.19 -45.66
N ILE A 682 -0.70 -16.69 -44.61
CA ILE A 682 -2.08 -17.04 -44.23
C ILE A 682 -3.08 -16.31 -45.15
N MET A 683 -2.86 -15.02 -45.44
CA MET A 683 -3.72 -14.23 -46.34
C MET A 683 -3.69 -14.75 -47.78
N GLU A 684 -2.55 -15.25 -48.25
CA GLU A 684 -2.38 -15.84 -49.59
C GLU A 684 -3.15 -17.16 -49.76
N ARG A 685 -3.48 -17.84 -48.66
CA ARG A 685 -4.29 -19.07 -48.66
C ARG A 685 -5.79 -18.80 -48.54
N LEU A 686 -6.20 -17.68 -47.95
CA LEU A 686 -7.59 -17.25 -47.81
C LEU A 686 -8.17 -16.63 -49.10
N THR A 687 -7.31 -16.20 -50.02
CA THR A 687 -7.68 -15.61 -51.31
C THR A 687 -7.82 -16.62 -52.45
N LYS A 688 -7.66 -17.93 -52.15
CA LYS A 688 -7.96 -19.06 -53.03
C LYS A 688 -9.17 -19.82 -52.51
#